data_AF-A0A2R4ME14-F1
#
_entry.id   AF-A0A2R4ME14-F1
#
_cell.length_a   1.000
_cell.length_b   1.000
_cell.length_c   1.000
_cell.angle_alpha   90.00
_cell.angle_beta   90.00
_cell.angle_gamma   90.00
#
_symmetry.space_group_name_H-M   'P 1'
#
loop_
_entity.id
_entity.type
_entity.pdbx_description
1 polymer ?
#
loop_
_entity_poly.entity_id
_entity_poly.type
_entity_poly.pdbx_seq_one_letter_code
_entity_poly.pdbx_strand_id
1 'polypeptide(L)'
;MASVQINRTDGLSAATALKGPCRAATTANISLSGEQTIDGVSVVADDRVLVKDQTDASQNGIYVASTTDWRRAKDFKNSNDVQKGTLAYVTDGTANGDTVFVVTANNPIVVGTTDIAISESTPEIGDGEVTTAKLADNSVTNAKLADMETQTIKGRTTAGTGSPEDLTPAQARTVMQIDRSAPWYQVPFGSSTPESGAGIYTYAHFPVLACGRNILGVLYKYGNQHDSGEHEGVSASQQPAAGGTQNLTIDGTYASGGAATPPAATEVEVISDADDSARTFTVYGTVGGSVDSEAISGPTAGASGVATTKVFEDVTQVTVDGDTAGNIKVGFKLVPQNVSYRYSTDGGQSWSAKIDIFDGIGAGDTVYYWPALGTLQDLSFIALCNKLVIGSGPWTPVMRKSYDGITWDADDTTITITGDVPGVVEFFGKVQRTPSGRLVVGAYDGDESFVMYSDDDGDNWVSKLLVTDGATQYSEVTVAIIDELNWIAMVRIDGVTGSMLQLKTVDGGANWTNQGQTNLTVSGGYQSHDLTTVFVGGKTYLALVYMARETVSAPAPNVNSMCFRFARADDAISAATNWSHEKVLVDSTEMLSGYSAPGGENSLAGYPSMWVNPESGLALLAYGRETLFYYQAQVETKKVDISSEIARYTRKPFSRLRIEDDEFATTIPLPINSGGTGFLMAGGIGRWIHFAWETTGTSEIVSIEEGAAGSSMTTTTGTPAGTTGTDGQITLFLDTSTRKLAVENRLGSAIFANLEVSIDES
;
A
#
# COMPACT_ATOMS: atom_id res chain seq x y z
N MET A 1 20.80 -92.56 -32.48
CA MET A 1 20.33 -91.21 -32.12
C MET A 1 21.54 -90.31 -32.10
N ALA A 2 21.64 -89.36 -33.03
CA ALA A 2 22.70 -88.36 -33.00
C ALA A 2 22.45 -87.44 -31.79
N SER A 3 23.42 -87.36 -30.89
CA SER A 3 23.40 -86.39 -29.79
C SER A 3 23.35 -84.98 -30.38
N VAL A 4 22.45 -84.14 -29.89
CA VAL A 4 22.51 -82.68 -30.12
C VAL A 4 23.85 -82.22 -29.54
N GLN A 5 24.80 -81.89 -30.40
CA GLN A 5 26.02 -81.24 -29.96
C GLN A 5 25.64 -79.84 -29.49
N ILE A 6 25.58 -79.64 -28.17
CA ILE A 6 25.51 -78.31 -27.57
C ILE A 6 26.88 -77.68 -27.79
N ASN A 7 27.00 -76.82 -28.79
CA ASN A 7 28.21 -76.03 -28.97
C ASN A 7 28.12 -74.75 -28.13
N ARG A 8 28.83 -74.74 -27.01
CA ARG A 8 28.86 -73.62 -26.07
C ARG A 8 29.59 -72.39 -26.61
N THR A 9 30.43 -72.52 -27.64
CA THR A 9 31.18 -71.40 -28.22
C THR A 9 30.44 -70.68 -29.35
N ASP A 10 29.40 -71.27 -29.94
CA ASP A 10 28.63 -70.64 -31.01
C ASP A 10 27.14 -70.40 -30.69
N GLY A 11 26.73 -70.63 -29.43
CA GLY A 11 25.39 -70.30 -28.92
C GLY A 11 24.31 -71.36 -29.14
N LEU A 12 24.64 -72.57 -29.63
CA LEU A 12 23.66 -73.64 -29.81
C LEU A 12 23.18 -74.20 -28.45
N SER A 13 22.15 -73.57 -27.88
CA SER A 13 21.41 -73.98 -26.67
C SER A 13 19.95 -74.25 -27.03
N ALA A 14 19.32 -75.28 -26.47
CA ALA A 14 17.93 -75.65 -26.74
C ALA A 14 16.88 -74.70 -26.11
N ALA A 15 17.28 -73.51 -25.65
CA ALA A 15 16.40 -72.55 -24.97
C ALA A 15 16.17 -71.29 -25.83
N THR A 16 14.91 -71.05 -26.20
CA THR A 16 14.48 -70.18 -27.31
C THR A 16 14.45 -68.68 -26.99
N ALA A 17 14.62 -68.24 -25.74
CA ALA A 17 14.34 -66.86 -25.35
C ALA A 17 15.54 -65.89 -25.42
N LEU A 18 16.72 -66.27 -24.92
CA LEU A 18 17.92 -65.41 -24.91
C LEU A 18 19.06 -66.09 -25.68
N LYS A 19 19.59 -65.40 -26.69
CA LYS A 19 20.66 -65.89 -27.57
C LYS A 19 22.03 -65.70 -26.95
N GLY A 20 23.03 -66.38 -27.52
CA GLY A 20 24.43 -66.16 -27.12
C GLY A 20 24.79 -64.68 -27.26
N PRO A 21 25.52 -64.09 -26.29
CA PRO A 21 25.81 -62.66 -26.27
C PRO A 21 26.54 -62.24 -27.54
N CYS A 22 26.33 -60.99 -27.92
CA CYS A 22 27.03 -60.33 -29.02
C CYS A 22 28.07 -59.40 -28.42
N ARG A 23 29.25 -59.35 -29.03
CA ARG A 23 30.31 -58.46 -28.61
C ARG A 23 30.01 -57.00 -28.92
N ALA A 24 29.39 -56.72 -30.06
CA ALA A 24 28.97 -55.38 -30.46
C ALA A 24 27.61 -55.43 -31.17
N ALA A 25 26.93 -54.29 -31.26
CA ALA A 25 25.77 -54.09 -32.12
C ALA A 25 26.02 -52.98 -33.12
N THR A 26 25.40 -53.09 -34.31
CA THR A 26 25.50 -52.03 -35.31
C THR A 26 24.89 -50.72 -34.79
N THR A 27 25.35 -49.60 -35.35
CA THR A 27 24.74 -48.27 -35.21
C THR A 27 24.29 -47.69 -36.56
N ALA A 28 24.60 -48.39 -37.65
CA ALA A 28 24.28 -48.03 -39.03
C ALA A 28 24.40 -49.27 -39.93
N ASN A 29 24.05 -49.13 -41.21
CA ASN A 29 24.23 -50.19 -42.19
C ASN A 29 25.72 -50.52 -42.38
N ILE A 30 26.07 -51.81 -42.36
CA ILE A 30 27.44 -52.31 -42.51
C ILE A 30 27.55 -53.31 -43.66
N SER A 31 28.78 -53.54 -44.14
CA SER A 31 29.06 -54.70 -45.01
C SER A 31 29.15 -55.96 -44.15
N LEU A 32 28.53 -57.07 -44.57
CA LEU A 32 28.57 -58.34 -43.84
C LEU A 32 29.77 -59.20 -44.25
N SER A 33 30.95 -58.60 -44.28
CA SER A 33 32.22 -59.25 -44.61
C SER A 33 33.41 -58.46 -44.04
N GLY A 34 34.53 -59.15 -43.80
CA GLY A 34 35.75 -58.53 -43.29
C GLY A 34 35.66 -58.08 -41.82
N GLU A 35 36.82 -57.90 -41.19
CA GLU A 35 36.92 -57.36 -39.83
C GLU A 35 36.69 -55.85 -39.85
N GLN A 36 35.95 -55.32 -38.87
CA GLN A 36 35.44 -53.95 -38.87
C GLN A 36 35.40 -53.36 -37.45
N THR A 37 35.40 -52.04 -37.35
CA THR A 37 35.10 -51.35 -36.09
C THR A 37 33.63 -50.98 -36.06
N ILE A 38 32.88 -51.51 -35.09
CA ILE A 38 31.44 -51.30 -34.93
C ILE A 38 31.20 -50.75 -33.53
N ASP A 39 30.50 -49.63 -33.43
CA ASP A 39 30.20 -48.97 -32.14
C ASP A 39 31.44 -48.71 -31.27
N GLY A 40 32.57 -48.38 -31.92
CA GLY A 40 33.87 -48.19 -31.26
C GLY A 40 34.62 -49.49 -30.91
N VAL A 41 34.03 -50.66 -31.15
CA VAL A 41 34.63 -51.98 -30.87
C VAL A 41 35.25 -52.57 -32.13
N SER A 42 36.53 -52.93 -32.10
CA SER A 42 37.19 -53.66 -33.19
C SER A 42 36.74 -55.13 -33.18
N VAL A 43 35.81 -55.49 -34.07
CA VAL A 43 35.25 -56.84 -34.24
C VAL A 43 36.16 -57.66 -35.15
N VAL A 44 36.63 -58.79 -34.66
CA VAL A 44 37.53 -59.72 -35.37
C VAL A 44 36.85 -61.04 -35.71
N ALA A 45 37.51 -61.91 -36.47
CA ALA A 45 36.97 -63.24 -36.79
C ALA A 45 36.49 -64.00 -35.54
N ASP A 46 35.37 -64.70 -35.68
CA ASP A 46 34.64 -65.43 -34.64
C ASP A 46 33.87 -64.59 -33.59
N ASP A 47 34.00 -63.25 -33.59
CA ASP A 47 33.15 -62.40 -32.76
C ASP A 47 31.69 -62.43 -33.21
N ARG A 48 30.76 -62.40 -32.24
CA ARG A 48 29.33 -62.31 -32.51
C ARG A 48 28.90 -60.84 -32.58
N VAL A 49 28.19 -60.43 -33.62
CA VAL A 49 27.69 -59.08 -33.78
C VAL A 49 26.17 -59.10 -33.94
N LEU A 50 25.48 -58.27 -33.16
CA LEU A 50 24.07 -58.00 -33.35
C LEU A 50 23.92 -56.97 -34.48
N VAL A 51 23.55 -57.46 -35.66
CA VAL A 51 23.28 -56.62 -36.82
C VAL A 51 21.81 -56.23 -36.79
N LYS A 52 21.52 -54.99 -36.41
CA LYS A 52 20.14 -54.48 -36.23
C LYS A 52 19.78 -53.30 -37.16
N ASP A 53 20.75 -52.71 -37.84
CA ASP A 53 20.57 -51.50 -38.66
C ASP A 53 20.93 -51.69 -40.14
N GLN A 54 20.70 -52.87 -40.71
CA GLN A 54 20.81 -53.04 -42.16
C GLN A 54 19.72 -52.24 -42.88
N THR A 55 20.05 -51.73 -44.07
CA THR A 55 19.06 -51.09 -44.95
C THR A 55 17.99 -52.08 -45.41
N ASP A 56 18.38 -53.32 -45.70
CA ASP A 56 17.46 -54.45 -45.87
C ASP A 56 17.29 -55.15 -44.50
N ALA A 57 16.18 -54.87 -43.82
CA ALA A 57 15.92 -55.40 -42.49
C ALA A 57 15.77 -56.93 -42.46
N SER A 58 15.56 -57.60 -43.60
CA SER A 58 15.60 -59.06 -43.68
C SER A 58 17.00 -59.63 -43.46
N GLN A 59 18.04 -58.79 -43.57
CA GLN A 59 19.43 -59.10 -43.26
C GLN A 59 19.78 -58.88 -41.78
N ASN A 60 18.93 -58.25 -40.98
CA ASN A 60 19.16 -58.10 -39.54
C ASN A 60 19.19 -59.47 -38.83
N GLY A 61 19.94 -59.56 -37.73
CA GLY A 61 20.08 -60.73 -36.87
C GLY A 61 21.48 -60.82 -36.27
N ILE A 62 21.82 -61.99 -35.72
CA ILE A 62 23.15 -62.20 -35.13
C ILE A 62 24.08 -62.83 -36.15
N TYR A 63 25.25 -62.25 -36.34
CA TYR A 63 26.29 -62.72 -37.24
C TYR A 63 27.55 -63.11 -36.49
N VAL A 64 28.33 -64.03 -37.07
CA VAL A 64 29.69 -64.32 -36.65
C VAL A 64 30.63 -63.72 -37.68
N ALA A 65 31.48 -62.80 -37.22
CA ALA A 65 32.42 -62.06 -38.03
C ALA A 65 33.51 -62.98 -38.60
N SER A 66 34.07 -62.57 -39.74
CA SER A 66 35.10 -63.31 -40.48
C SER A 66 35.93 -62.32 -41.32
N THR A 67 37.14 -62.72 -41.72
CA THR A 67 37.95 -61.99 -42.70
C THR A 67 37.34 -62.03 -44.12
N THR A 68 36.41 -62.95 -44.36
CA THR A 68 35.59 -63.06 -45.59
C THR A 68 34.12 -62.77 -45.26
N ASP A 69 33.17 -63.33 -46.01
CA ASP A 69 31.74 -63.21 -45.72
C ASP A 69 31.41 -63.64 -44.29
N TRP A 70 30.63 -62.82 -43.60
CA TRP A 70 30.07 -63.13 -42.30
C TRP A 70 28.91 -64.10 -42.47
N ARG A 71 28.79 -65.04 -41.56
CA ARG A 71 27.66 -65.97 -41.53
C ARG A 71 26.70 -65.60 -40.41
N ARG A 72 25.40 -65.84 -40.60
CA ARG A 72 24.47 -65.83 -39.47
C ARG A 72 24.94 -66.82 -38.41
N ALA A 73 24.79 -66.43 -37.16
CA ALA A 73 25.07 -67.28 -36.02
C ALA A 73 24.11 -68.49 -36.00
N LYS A 74 24.57 -69.64 -35.52
CA LYS A 74 23.80 -70.89 -35.62
C LYS A 74 22.47 -70.83 -34.86
N ASP A 75 22.41 -70.03 -33.82
CA ASP A 75 21.25 -69.77 -32.98
C ASP A 75 20.33 -68.65 -33.51
N PHE A 76 20.63 -68.09 -34.69
CA PHE A 76 19.81 -67.11 -35.41
C PHE A 76 19.77 -67.41 -36.93
N LYS A 77 20.04 -68.66 -37.35
CA LYS A 77 20.26 -68.99 -38.77
C LYS A 77 18.97 -69.37 -39.49
N ASN A 78 18.09 -70.11 -38.86
CA ASN A 78 16.87 -70.64 -39.49
C ASN A 78 15.61 -70.00 -38.87
N SER A 79 14.50 -70.06 -39.59
CA SER A 79 13.19 -69.52 -39.14
C SER A 79 12.70 -70.12 -37.82
N ASN A 80 13.15 -71.33 -37.46
CA ASN A 80 12.82 -71.98 -36.18
C ASN A 80 13.67 -71.44 -35.01
N ASP A 81 14.72 -70.67 -35.30
CA ASP A 81 15.65 -70.15 -34.31
C ASP A 81 15.25 -68.75 -33.82
N VAL A 82 14.30 -68.06 -34.48
CA VAL A 82 13.89 -66.70 -34.15
C VAL A 82 12.37 -66.57 -34.09
N GLN A 83 11.90 -65.92 -33.03
CA GLN A 83 10.49 -65.56 -32.83
C GLN A 83 10.42 -64.14 -32.23
N LYS A 84 9.26 -63.48 -32.31
CA LYS A 84 8.97 -62.28 -31.53
C LYS A 84 9.32 -62.51 -30.04
N GLY A 85 10.05 -61.59 -29.44
CA GLY A 85 10.54 -61.68 -28.07
C GLY A 85 11.91 -62.37 -27.91
N THR A 86 12.56 -62.79 -29.00
CA THR A 86 13.94 -63.30 -28.93
C THR A 86 14.89 -62.20 -28.48
N LEU A 87 15.70 -62.47 -27.45
CA LEU A 87 16.60 -61.50 -26.82
C LEU A 87 18.07 -61.75 -27.19
N ALA A 88 18.88 -60.70 -27.21
CA ALA A 88 20.34 -60.77 -27.30
C ALA A 88 20.98 -59.67 -26.44
N TYR A 89 21.94 -60.02 -25.60
CA TYR A 89 22.72 -59.05 -24.82
C TYR A 89 23.98 -58.65 -25.57
N VAL A 90 24.31 -57.36 -25.55
CA VAL A 90 25.50 -56.77 -26.18
C VAL A 90 26.48 -56.38 -25.08
N THR A 91 27.69 -56.90 -25.13
CA THR A 91 28.67 -56.73 -24.03
C THR A 91 29.48 -55.46 -24.14
N ASP A 92 29.88 -55.07 -25.36
CA ASP A 92 30.78 -53.94 -25.60
C ASP A 92 30.14 -52.98 -26.61
N GLY A 93 30.53 -51.71 -26.55
CA GLY A 93 30.02 -50.66 -27.45
C GLY A 93 29.93 -49.32 -26.76
N THR A 94 30.07 -48.23 -27.51
CA THR A 94 29.92 -46.87 -26.96
C THR A 94 28.44 -46.52 -26.80
N ALA A 95 27.60 -46.90 -27.78
CA ALA A 95 26.18 -46.60 -27.81
C ALA A 95 25.30 -47.77 -27.36
N ASN A 96 25.71 -49.02 -27.60
CA ASN A 96 24.89 -50.21 -27.38
C ASN A 96 25.52 -51.23 -26.42
N GLY A 97 26.65 -50.90 -25.77
CA GLY A 97 27.26 -51.74 -24.74
C GLY A 97 26.35 -51.86 -23.52
N ASP A 98 26.40 -53.01 -22.83
CA ASP A 98 25.57 -53.32 -21.66
C ASP A 98 24.05 -53.30 -21.91
N THR A 99 23.61 -53.47 -23.15
CA THR A 99 22.20 -53.38 -23.54
C THR A 99 21.63 -54.75 -23.93
N VAL A 100 20.39 -55.03 -23.52
CA VAL A 100 19.60 -56.16 -24.04
C VAL A 100 18.73 -55.68 -25.19
N PHE A 101 18.77 -56.37 -26.32
CA PHE A 101 17.91 -56.13 -27.47
C PHE A 101 16.87 -57.24 -27.61
N VAL A 102 15.71 -56.89 -28.17
CA VAL A 102 14.57 -57.78 -28.39
C VAL A 102 14.11 -57.73 -29.85
N VAL A 103 13.82 -58.90 -30.43
CA VAL A 103 13.14 -59.01 -31.72
C VAL A 103 11.67 -58.61 -31.55
N THR A 104 11.25 -57.55 -32.23
CA THR A 104 9.88 -57.02 -32.17
C THR A 104 9.02 -57.39 -33.39
N ALA A 105 9.64 -57.90 -34.45
CA ALA A 105 8.95 -58.42 -35.63
C ALA A 105 7.91 -59.50 -35.26
N ASN A 106 6.74 -59.44 -35.89
CA ASN A 106 5.66 -60.40 -35.64
C ASN A 106 5.94 -61.76 -36.29
N ASN A 107 5.50 -62.84 -35.63
CA ASN A 107 5.58 -64.19 -36.18
C ASN A 107 4.54 -64.42 -37.29
N PRO A 108 4.79 -65.29 -38.28
CA PRO A 108 6.00 -66.10 -38.47
C PRO A 108 7.16 -65.29 -39.09
N ILE A 109 8.37 -65.48 -38.56
CA ILE A 109 9.58 -64.85 -39.10
C ILE A 109 10.28 -65.85 -40.03
N VAL A 110 10.44 -65.51 -41.31
CA VAL A 110 11.23 -66.28 -42.29
C VAL A 110 12.57 -65.59 -42.51
N VAL A 111 13.66 -66.21 -42.05
CA VAL A 111 15.00 -65.59 -42.13
C VAL A 111 15.42 -65.34 -43.58
N GLY A 112 15.88 -64.11 -43.86
CA GLY A 112 16.29 -63.68 -45.21
C GLY A 112 15.13 -63.28 -46.13
N THR A 113 13.90 -63.20 -45.62
CA THR A 113 12.72 -62.72 -46.37
C THR A 113 11.83 -61.80 -45.55
N THR A 114 11.59 -62.11 -44.27
CA THR A 114 10.87 -61.22 -43.35
C THR A 114 11.80 -60.14 -42.82
N ASP A 115 11.36 -58.89 -42.82
CA ASP A 115 12.07 -57.79 -42.15
C ASP A 115 12.13 -58.03 -40.63
N ILE A 116 13.35 -58.14 -40.08
CA ILE A 116 13.57 -58.45 -38.67
C ILE A 116 13.85 -57.15 -37.91
N ALA A 117 12.78 -56.57 -37.36
CA ALA A 117 12.88 -55.44 -36.44
C ALA A 117 13.44 -55.89 -35.08
N ILE A 118 14.48 -55.20 -34.61
CA ILE A 118 15.17 -55.43 -33.34
C ILE A 118 15.29 -54.08 -32.63
N SER A 119 14.82 -53.98 -31.39
CA SER A 119 14.90 -52.76 -30.58
C SER A 119 15.53 -53.03 -29.22
N GLU A 120 15.99 -51.98 -28.55
CA GLU A 120 16.38 -52.08 -27.14
C GLU A 120 15.20 -52.57 -26.29
N SER A 121 15.50 -53.47 -25.35
CA SER A 121 14.55 -53.92 -24.34
C SER A 121 14.63 -52.99 -23.14
N THR A 122 13.69 -52.07 -23.01
CA THR A 122 13.55 -51.22 -21.83
C THR A 122 12.77 -51.97 -20.74
N PRO A 123 13.37 -52.36 -19.61
CA PRO A 123 12.62 -52.98 -18.53
C PRO A 123 11.65 -51.96 -17.92
N GLU A 124 10.35 -52.17 -18.09
CA GLU A 124 9.36 -51.45 -17.30
C GLU A 124 9.33 -52.04 -15.90
N ILE A 125 9.29 -51.18 -14.88
CA ILE A 125 9.01 -51.64 -13.52
C ILE A 125 7.56 -52.09 -13.52
N GLY A 126 7.31 -53.37 -13.21
CA GLY A 126 5.95 -53.90 -13.16
C GLY A 126 5.05 -53.13 -12.19
N ASP A 127 3.76 -53.09 -12.49
CA ASP A 127 2.77 -52.44 -11.63
C ASP A 127 2.88 -52.95 -10.19
N GLY A 128 3.04 -52.02 -9.24
CA GLY A 128 3.14 -52.32 -7.81
C GLY A 128 4.49 -52.88 -7.34
N GLU A 129 5.50 -52.99 -8.22
CA GLU A 129 6.79 -53.56 -7.85
C GLU A 129 7.69 -52.61 -7.04
N VAL A 130 7.40 -51.31 -6.98
CA VAL A 130 8.14 -50.39 -6.10
C VAL A 130 7.54 -50.43 -4.69
N THR A 131 7.97 -51.42 -3.88
CA THR A 131 7.62 -51.49 -2.46
C THR A 131 8.56 -50.63 -1.62
N THR A 132 8.16 -50.27 -0.39
CA THR A 132 8.88 -49.36 0.51
C THR A 132 10.34 -49.75 0.81
N ALA A 133 10.73 -51.01 0.60
CA ALA A 133 12.11 -51.46 0.77
C ALA A 133 13.00 -51.35 -0.48
N LYS A 134 12.44 -51.02 -1.65
CA LYS A 134 13.18 -50.97 -2.93
C LYS A 134 13.74 -49.59 -3.29
N LEU A 135 13.35 -48.54 -2.57
CA LEU A 135 13.93 -47.21 -2.66
C LEU A 135 14.78 -46.99 -1.41
N ALA A 136 16.10 -46.81 -1.57
CA ALA A 136 16.94 -46.45 -0.45
C ALA A 136 16.55 -45.04 0.07
N ASP A 137 16.68 -44.82 1.37
CA ASP A 137 16.50 -43.51 1.97
C ASP A 137 17.29 -42.44 1.18
N ASN A 138 16.66 -41.30 0.92
CA ASN A 138 17.19 -40.18 0.12
C ASN A 138 17.38 -40.43 -1.40
N SER A 139 16.86 -41.52 -1.97
CA SER A 139 16.99 -41.80 -3.42
C SER A 139 16.12 -40.93 -4.34
N VAL A 140 15.13 -40.23 -3.77
CA VAL A 140 14.27 -39.27 -4.48
C VAL A 140 14.79 -37.86 -4.20
N THR A 141 15.67 -37.37 -5.06
CA THR A 141 16.25 -36.02 -4.98
C THR A 141 15.25 -34.96 -5.44
N ASN A 142 15.41 -33.70 -5.06
CA ASN A 142 14.56 -32.59 -5.53
C ASN A 142 14.47 -32.49 -7.07
N ALA A 143 15.54 -32.82 -7.80
CA ALA A 143 15.51 -32.85 -9.28
C ALA A 143 14.54 -33.91 -9.85
N LYS A 144 14.28 -35.00 -9.12
CA LYS A 144 13.30 -36.04 -9.48
C LYS A 144 11.86 -35.65 -9.11
N LEU A 145 11.69 -34.57 -8.34
CA LEU A 145 10.40 -33.99 -7.93
C LEU A 145 10.03 -32.73 -8.74
N ALA A 146 10.88 -32.33 -9.70
CA ALA A 146 10.85 -31.00 -10.32
C ALA A 146 9.76 -30.79 -11.40
N ASP A 147 8.96 -31.81 -11.75
CA ASP A 147 7.88 -31.69 -12.74
C ASP A 147 6.54 -31.39 -12.04
N MET A 148 6.42 -30.16 -11.53
CA MET A 148 5.17 -29.65 -10.95
C MET A 148 4.69 -28.43 -11.73
N GLU A 149 3.37 -28.27 -11.84
CA GLU A 149 2.78 -27.05 -12.37
C GLU A 149 3.20 -25.81 -11.55
N THR A 150 3.26 -24.67 -12.23
CA THR A 150 3.63 -23.39 -11.59
C THR A 150 2.63 -23.04 -10.50
N GLN A 151 3.10 -22.56 -9.34
CA GLN A 151 2.30 -22.18 -8.15
C GLN A 151 1.63 -23.34 -7.38
N THR A 152 2.20 -24.54 -7.45
CA THR A 152 1.65 -25.71 -6.74
C THR A 152 2.40 -26.01 -5.44
N ILE A 153 1.67 -26.14 -4.32
CA ILE A 153 2.19 -26.63 -3.02
C ILE A 153 1.61 -28.02 -2.76
N LYS A 154 2.49 -29.02 -2.60
CA LYS A 154 2.09 -30.38 -2.21
C LYS A 154 1.97 -30.49 -0.70
N GLY A 155 0.88 -31.08 -0.23
CA GLY A 155 0.68 -31.38 1.19
C GLY A 155 -0.45 -32.39 1.37
N ARG A 156 -1.08 -32.45 2.54
CA ARG A 156 -2.23 -33.36 2.76
C ARG A 156 -3.20 -32.75 3.75
N THR A 157 -4.47 -32.69 3.37
CA THR A 157 -5.56 -32.23 4.24
C THR A 157 -6.63 -33.30 4.47
N THR A 158 -6.70 -34.33 3.64
CA THR A 158 -7.57 -35.47 3.91
C THR A 158 -7.10 -36.19 5.18
N ALA A 159 -8.05 -36.44 6.09
CA ALA A 159 -7.77 -37.11 7.35
C ALA A 159 -7.14 -38.51 7.13
N GLY A 160 -6.09 -38.80 7.90
CA GLY A 160 -5.34 -40.06 7.83
C GLY A 160 -4.14 -40.02 6.88
N THR A 161 -3.36 -41.10 6.89
CA THR A 161 -2.17 -41.26 6.02
C THR A 161 -2.59 -41.64 4.60
N GLY A 162 -1.94 -41.05 3.59
CA GLY A 162 -2.14 -41.40 2.17
C GLY A 162 -1.32 -40.50 1.26
N SER A 163 -1.61 -40.51 -0.04
CA SER A 163 -0.86 -39.74 -1.04
C SER A 163 -0.90 -38.22 -0.78
N PRO A 164 0.16 -37.47 -1.15
CA PRO A 164 0.15 -36.01 -1.22
C PRO A 164 -0.91 -35.49 -2.20
N GLU A 165 -1.47 -34.33 -1.87
CA GLU A 165 -2.52 -33.58 -2.56
C GLU A 165 -1.94 -32.24 -3.05
N ASP A 166 -2.53 -31.70 -4.12
CA ASP A 166 -2.36 -30.29 -4.48
C ASP A 166 -3.20 -29.45 -3.54
N LEU A 167 -2.53 -28.65 -2.71
CA LEU A 167 -3.23 -27.80 -1.77
C LEU A 167 -3.71 -26.53 -2.46
N THR A 168 -4.98 -26.21 -2.29
CA THR A 168 -5.44 -24.83 -2.50
C THR A 168 -4.71 -23.88 -1.54
N PRO A 169 -4.64 -22.57 -1.85
CA PRO A 169 -4.06 -21.59 -0.92
C PRO A 169 -4.67 -21.64 0.49
N ALA A 170 -5.97 -21.97 0.61
CA ALA A 170 -6.63 -22.11 1.90
C ALA A 170 -6.13 -23.33 2.68
N GLN A 171 -6.03 -24.49 2.02
CA GLN A 171 -5.53 -25.72 2.63
C GLN A 171 -4.06 -25.60 3.05
N ALA A 172 -3.22 -24.94 2.25
CA ALA A 172 -1.82 -24.70 2.60
C ALA A 172 -1.68 -23.89 3.89
N ARG A 173 -2.48 -22.82 4.06
CA ARG A 173 -2.50 -22.02 5.31
C ARG A 173 -2.91 -22.85 6.52
N THR A 174 -3.95 -23.67 6.37
CA THR A 174 -4.43 -24.56 7.44
C THR A 174 -3.36 -25.55 7.88
N VAL A 175 -2.67 -26.19 6.93
CA VAL A 175 -1.61 -27.18 7.22
C VAL A 175 -0.41 -26.53 7.91
N MET A 176 -0.02 -25.34 7.47
CA MET A 176 1.09 -24.60 8.09
C MET A 176 0.77 -24.08 9.49
N GLN A 177 -0.45 -24.30 10.01
CA GLN A 177 -0.93 -23.67 11.23
C GLN A 177 -0.69 -22.15 11.19
N ILE A 178 -0.79 -21.54 10.00
CA ILE A 178 -0.87 -20.08 9.89
C ILE A 178 -2.26 -19.74 10.38
N ASP A 179 -2.33 -19.68 11.69
CA ASP A 179 -3.55 -19.46 12.41
C ASP A 179 -3.86 -17.97 12.34
N ARG A 180 -4.62 -17.58 11.32
CA ARG A 180 -5.41 -16.34 11.40
C ARG A 180 -6.66 -16.52 12.30
N SER A 181 -6.79 -17.61 13.07
CA SER A 181 -7.90 -17.81 14.02
C SER A 181 -7.72 -17.19 15.40
N ALA A 182 -6.64 -16.42 15.62
CA ALA A 182 -6.85 -15.17 16.35
C ALA A 182 -7.47 -14.20 15.33
N PRO A 183 -8.82 -14.06 15.24
CA PRO A 183 -9.39 -12.93 14.51
C PRO A 183 -8.68 -11.70 15.04
N TRP A 184 -8.39 -10.73 14.18
CA TRP A 184 -7.94 -9.43 14.68
C TRP A 184 -9.05 -8.90 15.58
N TYR A 185 -8.91 -9.09 16.90
CA TYR A 185 -9.97 -8.82 17.88
C TYR A 185 -10.39 -7.34 17.85
N GLN A 186 -9.52 -6.50 17.30
CA GLN A 186 -9.73 -5.07 17.18
C GLN A 186 -10.44 -4.74 15.88
N VAL A 187 -11.74 -4.99 15.85
CA VAL A 187 -12.62 -4.24 14.96
C VAL A 187 -12.74 -2.83 15.54
N PRO A 188 -12.59 -1.73 14.78
CA PRO A 188 -12.87 -0.40 15.31
C PRO A 188 -14.31 -0.34 15.86
N PHE A 189 -14.44 -0.02 17.15
CA PHE A 189 -15.70 -0.17 17.88
C PHE A 189 -16.34 1.17 18.31
N GLY A 190 -15.61 2.28 18.33
CA GLY A 190 -16.16 3.55 18.81
C GLY A 190 -15.48 4.78 18.25
N SER A 191 -16.26 5.83 18.05
CA SER A 191 -15.75 7.19 17.98
C SER A 191 -15.60 7.69 19.42
N SER A 192 -14.44 8.21 19.79
CA SER A 192 -14.12 8.61 21.16
C SER A 192 -13.04 9.70 21.16
N THR A 193 -12.79 10.29 22.33
CA THR A 193 -11.77 11.31 22.55
C THR A 193 -10.63 10.72 23.37
N PRO A 194 -9.58 10.14 22.74
CA PRO A 194 -8.43 9.58 23.46
C PRO A 194 -7.81 10.56 24.45
N GLU A 195 -7.62 11.81 24.05
CA GLU A 195 -7.04 12.86 24.88
C GLU A 195 -7.91 14.10 24.82
N SER A 196 -8.33 14.61 25.98
CA SER A 196 -9.09 15.86 26.06
C SER A 196 -8.15 17.04 26.31
N GLY A 197 -8.38 18.15 25.63
CA GLY A 197 -7.70 19.42 25.90
C GLY A 197 -8.18 20.11 27.20
N ALA A 198 -8.53 19.35 28.23
CA ALA A 198 -9.31 19.84 29.39
C ALA A 198 -8.53 20.78 30.34
N GLY A 199 -7.22 20.95 30.14
CA GLY A 199 -6.40 21.94 30.84
C GLY A 199 -6.33 23.25 30.07
N ILE A 200 -6.23 24.38 30.79
CA ILE A 200 -6.01 25.68 30.16
C ILE A 200 -4.68 25.60 29.37
N TYR A 201 -4.71 25.93 28.08
CA TYR A 201 -3.58 25.90 27.14
C TYR A 201 -3.05 24.52 26.75
N THR A 202 -3.79 23.44 27.07
CA THR A 202 -3.40 22.08 26.67
C THR A 202 -3.64 21.86 25.18
N TYR A 203 -2.59 21.49 24.46
CA TYR A 203 -2.60 21.22 23.03
C TYR A 203 -2.19 19.77 22.76
N ALA A 204 -3.18 18.92 22.48
CA ALA A 204 -3.00 17.53 22.05
C ALA A 204 -3.36 17.39 20.56
N HIS A 205 -2.38 17.06 19.72
CA HIS A 205 -2.55 17.11 18.26
C HIS A 205 -1.58 16.19 17.51
N PHE A 206 -1.64 16.20 16.17
CA PHE A 206 -0.82 15.37 15.29
C PHE A 206 -0.92 13.87 15.62
N PRO A 207 -2.13 13.31 15.71
CA PRO A 207 -2.26 11.91 16.08
C PRO A 207 -1.75 11.00 14.97
N VAL A 208 -1.03 9.95 15.36
CA VAL A 208 -0.51 8.91 14.48
C VAL A 208 -0.92 7.55 15.03
N LEU A 209 -1.68 6.79 14.24
CA LEU A 209 -2.17 5.47 14.61
C LEU A 209 -1.23 4.36 14.15
N ALA A 210 -1.05 3.35 14.99
CA ALA A 210 -0.47 2.06 14.62
C ALA A 210 -1.13 0.94 15.42
N CYS A 211 -1.07 -0.29 14.89
CA CYS A 211 -1.59 -1.46 15.59
C CYS A 211 -0.60 -2.61 15.49
N GLY A 212 -0.29 -3.21 16.63
CA GLY A 212 0.64 -4.33 16.78
C GLY A 212 0.24 -5.16 17.99
N ARG A 213 0.41 -6.48 17.92
CA ARG A 213 0.12 -7.43 19.02
C ARG A 213 -1.26 -7.25 19.69
N ASN A 214 -2.29 -6.95 18.88
CA ASN A 214 -3.66 -6.70 19.33
C ASN A 214 -3.82 -5.46 20.24
N ILE A 215 -2.91 -4.50 20.11
CA ILE A 215 -3.01 -3.18 20.73
C ILE A 215 -3.15 -2.14 19.61
N LEU A 216 -4.09 -1.22 19.78
CA LEU A 216 -4.23 -0.05 18.92
C LEU A 216 -3.64 1.13 19.68
N GLY A 217 -2.60 1.74 19.12
CA GLY A 217 -1.91 2.87 19.71
C GLY A 217 -2.21 4.16 18.95
N VAL A 218 -2.32 5.26 19.69
CA VAL A 218 -2.30 6.62 19.14
C VAL A 218 -1.18 7.40 19.81
N LEU A 219 -0.18 7.78 19.01
CA LEU A 219 0.90 8.70 19.39
C LEU A 219 0.49 10.12 19.00
N TYR A 220 0.79 11.12 19.82
CA TYR A 220 0.42 12.50 19.53
C TYR A 220 1.34 13.46 20.26
N LYS A 221 1.45 14.68 19.74
CA LYS A 221 2.10 15.78 20.45
C LYS A 221 1.21 16.20 21.62
N TYR A 222 1.81 16.44 22.77
CA TYR A 222 1.14 17.00 23.93
C TYR A 222 1.99 18.12 24.53
N GLY A 223 1.47 19.32 24.55
CA GLY A 223 2.20 20.45 25.13
C GLY A 223 1.30 21.62 25.45
N ASN A 224 1.93 22.69 25.92
CA ASN A 224 1.23 23.95 26.15
C ASN A 224 1.45 24.84 24.91
N GLN A 225 0.47 24.80 23.99
CA GLN A 225 0.42 25.47 22.67
C GLN A 225 1.10 24.80 21.47
N HIS A 226 0.74 25.30 20.28
CA HIS A 226 1.24 24.93 18.96
C HIS A 226 1.74 26.16 18.24
N ASP A 227 3.05 26.31 18.13
CA ASP A 227 3.79 27.17 17.18
C ASP A 227 3.29 28.63 16.97
N SER A 228 2.34 29.15 17.75
CA SER A 228 1.71 30.45 17.48
C SER A 228 1.62 31.42 18.67
N GLY A 229 2.25 31.14 19.82
CA GLY A 229 2.10 32.05 20.97
C GLY A 229 3.23 32.08 21.99
N GLU A 230 4.36 31.41 21.74
CA GLU A 230 5.53 31.48 22.65
C GLU A 230 5.99 32.93 22.85
N HIS A 231 5.90 33.74 21.80
CA HIS A 231 6.28 35.15 21.77
C HIS A 231 5.26 36.11 22.41
N GLU A 232 4.04 35.65 22.71
CA GLU A 232 2.98 36.42 23.38
C GLU A 232 2.55 35.75 24.69
N GLY A 233 3.41 34.90 25.26
CA GLY A 233 3.14 34.21 26.52
C GLY A 233 2.96 35.15 27.71
N VAL A 234 3.61 36.31 27.70
CA VAL A 234 3.65 37.27 28.81
C VAL A 234 2.83 38.52 28.48
N SER A 235 3.02 39.07 27.28
CA SER A 235 2.36 40.28 26.78
C SER A 235 1.87 40.02 25.36
N ALA A 236 0.61 40.32 25.10
CA ALA A 236 0.11 40.42 23.73
C ALA A 236 0.80 41.58 22.99
N SER A 237 0.68 41.58 21.65
CA SER A 237 1.22 42.65 20.80
C SER A 237 0.72 44.04 21.21
N GLN A 238 1.63 44.93 21.60
CA GLN A 238 1.31 46.32 21.95
C GLN A 238 2.44 47.29 21.59
N GLN A 239 2.12 48.55 21.30
CA GLN A 239 3.11 49.58 20.98
C GLN A 239 3.16 50.67 22.07
N PRO A 240 4.15 50.62 22.99
CA PRO A 240 4.41 51.70 23.94
C PRO A 240 4.74 53.05 23.26
N ALA A 241 4.02 54.11 23.63
CA ALA A 241 4.12 55.43 23.00
C ALA A 241 3.89 56.63 23.96
N ALA A 242 3.99 56.43 25.28
CA ALA A 242 3.72 57.45 26.30
C ALA A 242 4.95 58.31 26.70
N GLY A 243 6.13 58.02 26.17
CA GLY A 243 7.41 58.63 26.52
C GLY A 243 7.99 58.14 27.85
N GLY A 244 9.32 58.11 27.95
CA GLY A 244 10.03 57.63 29.15
C GLY A 244 9.83 56.13 29.41
N THR A 245 10.15 55.66 30.62
CA THR A 245 9.99 54.25 31.00
C THR A 245 8.51 53.89 31.11
N GLN A 246 8.12 52.80 30.44
CA GLN A 246 6.73 52.35 30.31
C GLN A 246 6.62 50.87 30.70
N ASN A 247 5.48 50.48 31.26
CA ASN A 247 5.15 49.07 31.51
C ASN A 247 4.41 48.51 30.30
N LEU A 248 4.79 47.32 29.88
CA LEU A 248 3.95 46.51 29.02
C LEU A 248 2.80 45.94 29.84
N THR A 249 1.63 45.86 29.21
CA THR A 249 0.48 45.13 29.75
C THR A 249 0.82 43.64 29.79
N ILE A 250 0.62 43.00 30.95
CA ILE A 250 0.75 41.54 31.10
C ILE A 250 -0.61 40.93 30.82
N ASP A 251 -0.88 40.72 29.53
CA ASP A 251 -2.14 40.20 28.96
C ASP A 251 -1.88 39.06 27.96
N GLY A 252 -0.65 38.53 27.96
CA GLY A 252 -0.27 37.38 27.15
C GLY A 252 -0.94 36.09 27.58
N THR A 253 -0.65 35.01 26.85
CA THR A 253 -1.41 33.77 27.00
C THR A 253 -1.26 33.14 28.39
N TYR A 254 -0.11 33.27 29.06
CA TYR A 254 0.09 32.77 30.42
C TYR A 254 -0.26 33.79 31.52
N ALA A 255 -0.81 34.96 31.14
CA ALA A 255 -1.14 36.02 32.08
C ALA A 255 -2.39 35.68 32.91
N SER A 256 -2.24 35.72 34.24
CA SER A 256 -3.33 35.59 35.20
C SER A 256 -3.03 36.42 36.45
N GLY A 257 -4.00 37.21 36.90
CA GLY A 257 -3.84 38.01 38.13
C GLY A 257 -2.74 39.07 38.08
N GLY A 258 -2.31 39.49 36.88
CA GLY A 258 -1.28 40.52 36.69
C GLY A 258 0.16 39.99 36.62
N ALA A 259 0.36 38.67 36.58
CA ALA A 259 1.64 38.04 36.29
C ALA A 259 1.44 36.96 35.21
N ALA A 260 2.50 36.60 34.50
CA ALA A 260 2.52 35.48 33.57
C ALA A 260 3.37 34.34 34.16
N THR A 261 2.84 33.12 34.20
CA THR A 261 3.53 31.96 34.79
C THR A 261 3.69 30.85 33.76
N PRO A 262 4.93 30.48 33.39
CA PRO A 262 5.17 29.40 32.46
C PRO A 262 4.94 28.02 33.13
N PRO A 263 4.77 26.95 32.35
CA PRO A 263 4.62 25.58 32.87
C PRO A 263 5.90 25.05 33.55
N ALA A 264 7.06 25.53 33.11
CA ALA A 264 8.37 25.30 33.69
C ALA A 264 9.16 26.61 33.60
N ALA A 265 10.07 26.85 34.54
CA ALA A 265 10.89 28.05 34.53
C ALA A 265 11.70 28.13 33.22
N THR A 266 11.65 29.26 32.51
CA THR A 266 12.31 29.42 31.20
C THR A 266 12.73 30.87 30.95
N GLU A 267 13.56 31.10 29.94
CA GLU A 267 13.93 32.44 29.49
C GLU A 267 12.71 33.19 28.91
N VAL A 268 12.75 34.52 28.96
CA VAL A 268 11.72 35.41 28.44
C VAL A 268 12.25 36.08 27.18
N GLU A 269 11.47 36.04 26.10
CA GLU A 269 11.84 36.59 24.81
C GLU A 269 10.98 37.80 24.45
N VAL A 270 11.64 38.86 23.99
CA VAL A 270 11.02 40.09 23.50
C VAL A 270 11.19 40.18 21.99
N ILE A 271 10.10 40.41 21.28
CA ILE A 271 10.06 40.54 19.81
C ILE A 271 9.44 41.88 19.44
N SER A 272 9.96 42.47 18.35
CA SER A 272 9.42 43.67 17.72
C SER A 272 9.26 43.45 16.22
N ASP A 273 8.20 44.04 15.65
CA ASP A 273 8.00 44.12 14.20
C ASP A 273 8.77 45.28 13.53
N ALA A 274 9.50 46.08 14.32
CA ALA A 274 10.41 47.11 13.83
C ALA A 274 11.76 47.08 14.57
N ASP A 275 12.64 48.01 14.22
CA ASP A 275 13.97 48.10 14.85
C ASP A 275 13.87 48.85 16.18
N ASP A 276 13.80 48.09 17.26
CA ASP A 276 13.80 48.57 18.64
C ASP A 276 15.13 48.29 19.34
N SER A 277 16.21 48.03 18.58
CA SER A 277 17.54 47.74 19.14
C SER A 277 18.14 48.86 19.98
N ALA A 278 17.64 50.09 19.81
CA ALA A 278 17.99 51.24 20.62
C ALA A 278 17.22 51.34 21.95
N ARG A 279 16.28 50.43 22.21
CA ARG A 279 15.49 50.35 23.45
C ARG A 279 16.11 49.34 24.42
N THR A 280 15.83 49.53 25.70
CA THR A 280 16.16 48.56 26.74
C THR A 280 14.87 48.03 27.34
N PHE A 281 14.70 46.70 27.32
CA PHE A 281 13.61 46.02 27.98
C PHE A 281 14.10 45.46 29.31
N THR A 282 13.33 45.64 30.39
CA THR A 282 13.64 45.00 31.68
C THR A 282 12.49 44.09 32.09
N VAL A 283 12.79 42.81 32.28
CA VAL A 283 11.87 41.76 32.70
C VAL A 283 12.04 41.55 34.21
N TYR A 284 10.94 41.53 34.95
CA TYR A 284 10.90 41.32 36.40
C TYR A 284 10.08 40.08 36.72
N GLY A 285 10.51 39.31 37.70
CA GLY A 285 9.80 38.12 38.15
C GLY A 285 10.63 37.33 39.16
N THR A 286 10.33 36.05 39.29
CA THR A 286 11.02 35.15 40.21
C THR A 286 12.09 34.35 39.45
N VAL A 287 13.32 34.36 39.96
CA VAL A 287 14.47 33.58 39.43
C VAL A 287 15.10 32.83 40.60
N GLY A 288 15.11 31.50 40.54
CA GLY A 288 15.68 30.66 41.60
C GLY A 288 15.01 30.87 42.97
N GLY A 289 13.69 31.03 42.98
CA GLY A 289 12.88 31.28 44.16
C GLY A 289 13.00 32.67 44.79
N SER A 290 13.68 33.63 44.14
CA SER A 290 13.82 35.01 44.60
C SER A 290 13.35 36.01 43.55
N VAL A 291 12.75 37.12 43.99
CA VAL A 291 12.39 38.22 43.08
C VAL A 291 13.66 38.84 42.50
N ASP A 292 13.73 38.93 41.18
CA ASP A 292 14.88 39.40 40.42
C ASP A 292 14.42 40.08 39.11
N SER A 293 15.36 40.67 38.38
CA SER A 293 15.13 41.23 37.05
C SER A 293 16.34 41.11 36.12
N GLU A 294 16.09 41.24 34.82
CA GLU A 294 17.13 41.31 33.79
C GLU A 294 16.78 42.38 32.75
N ALA A 295 17.78 43.19 32.40
CA ALA A 295 17.69 44.15 31.31
C ALA A 295 18.35 43.58 30.05
N ILE A 296 17.62 43.60 28.95
CA ILE A 296 18.06 43.15 27.62
C ILE A 296 17.88 44.29 26.61
N SER A 297 18.71 44.29 25.56
CA SER A 297 18.51 45.18 24.42
C SER A 297 17.27 44.78 23.64
N GLY A 298 16.61 45.76 23.02
CA GLY A 298 15.50 45.48 22.12
C GLY A 298 15.92 44.73 20.85
N PRO A 299 14.98 44.06 20.19
CA PRO A 299 15.24 43.35 18.94
C PRO A 299 15.34 44.29 17.73
N THR A 300 16.11 43.88 16.72
CA THR A 300 16.15 44.50 15.39
C THR A 300 14.97 43.99 14.54
N ALA A 301 14.46 44.83 13.64
CA ALA A 301 13.37 44.46 12.73
C ALA A 301 13.67 43.15 11.98
N GLY A 302 12.74 42.18 12.05
CA GLY A 302 12.85 40.91 11.32
C GLY A 302 13.85 39.91 11.90
N ALA A 303 14.43 40.17 13.08
CA ALA A 303 15.21 39.18 13.84
C ALA A 303 14.28 38.30 14.71
N SER A 304 14.78 37.13 15.13
CA SER A 304 14.02 36.13 15.94
C SER A 304 13.62 36.58 17.36
N GLY A 305 13.92 37.82 17.78
CA GLY A 305 13.72 38.30 19.15
C GLY A 305 15.03 38.40 19.95
N VAL A 306 14.95 38.98 21.15
CA VAL A 306 16.03 38.99 22.14
C VAL A 306 15.53 38.35 23.41
N ALA A 307 16.23 37.33 23.89
CA ALA A 307 15.89 36.60 25.11
C ALA A 307 16.73 37.06 26.31
N THR A 308 16.16 36.91 27.50
CA THR A 308 16.89 36.94 28.77
C THR A 308 17.89 35.79 28.83
N THR A 309 18.94 35.95 29.64
CA THR A 309 19.87 34.88 30.01
C THR A 309 19.49 34.20 31.33
N LYS A 310 18.66 34.87 32.14
CA LYS A 310 18.03 34.31 33.32
C LYS A 310 16.77 33.54 32.95
N VAL A 311 16.51 32.49 33.73
CA VAL A 311 15.36 31.60 33.66
C VAL A 311 14.34 32.06 34.70
N PHE A 312 13.17 32.48 34.26
CA PHE A 312 12.10 33.04 35.08
C PHE A 312 11.04 31.98 35.41
N GLU A 313 10.70 31.86 36.70
CA GLU A 313 9.59 31.05 37.23
C GLU A 313 8.23 31.75 37.07
N ASP A 314 8.24 33.08 36.98
CA ASP A 314 7.10 33.93 36.62
C ASP A 314 7.61 35.26 36.04
N VAL A 315 6.73 36.01 35.38
CA VAL A 315 6.98 37.39 34.97
C VAL A 315 5.88 38.27 35.53
N THR A 316 6.28 39.18 36.40
CA THR A 316 5.36 40.09 37.11
C THR A 316 5.30 41.47 36.47
N GLN A 317 6.33 41.83 35.69
CA GLN A 317 6.38 43.10 34.97
C GLN A 317 7.38 43.03 33.83
N VAL A 318 7.07 43.70 32.72
CA VAL A 318 8.05 44.00 31.67
C VAL A 318 8.00 45.49 31.40
N THR A 319 9.17 46.12 31.29
CA THR A 319 9.28 47.55 31.03
C THR A 319 10.13 47.84 29.82
N VAL A 320 9.89 48.96 29.15
CA VAL A 320 10.72 49.51 28.09
C VAL A 320 11.11 50.95 28.42
N ASP A 321 12.33 51.37 28.08
CA ASP A 321 12.90 52.67 28.47
C ASP A 321 12.44 53.89 27.63
N GLY A 322 11.59 53.68 26.63
CA GLY A 322 11.02 54.74 25.80
C GLY A 322 9.98 54.23 24.81
N ASP A 323 9.56 55.10 23.90
CA ASP A 323 8.63 54.75 22.83
C ASP A 323 9.24 53.75 21.88
N THR A 324 8.47 52.74 21.50
CA THR A 324 8.93 51.69 20.58
C THR A 324 8.58 52.04 19.14
N ALA A 325 9.49 51.71 18.24
CA ALA A 325 9.27 51.84 16.81
C ALA A 325 8.22 50.84 16.31
N GLY A 326 8.21 49.64 16.88
CA GLY A 326 7.31 48.55 16.51
C GLY A 326 6.35 48.14 17.61
N ASN A 327 5.43 47.23 17.26
CA ASN A 327 4.64 46.48 18.21
C ASN A 327 5.52 45.45 18.92
N ILE A 328 5.49 45.47 20.24
CA ILE A 328 6.22 44.56 21.10
C ILE A 328 5.35 43.40 21.51
N LYS A 329 5.91 42.20 21.40
CA LYS A 329 5.37 40.95 21.93
C LYS A 329 6.37 40.41 22.94
N VAL A 330 5.88 39.88 24.06
CA VAL A 330 6.74 39.23 25.05
C VAL A 330 6.19 37.89 25.40
N GLY A 331 7.06 36.89 25.48
CA GLY A 331 6.66 35.59 25.95
C GLY A 331 7.82 34.72 26.41
N PHE A 332 7.57 33.43 26.52
CA PHE A 332 8.52 32.48 27.06
C PHE A 332 9.24 31.79 25.91
N LYS A 333 10.57 31.75 25.95
CA LYS A 333 11.37 31.05 24.96
C LYS A 333 11.07 29.55 25.04
N LEU A 334 10.72 28.92 23.91
CA LEU A 334 10.48 27.47 23.68
C LEU A 334 10.10 26.70 24.95
N VAL A 335 8.81 26.42 25.14
CA VAL A 335 8.35 25.73 26.36
C VAL A 335 8.53 24.21 26.17
N PRO A 336 8.98 23.44 27.18
CA PRO A 336 9.06 21.98 27.09
C PRO A 336 7.75 21.32 26.62
N GLN A 337 7.85 20.28 25.80
CA GLN A 337 6.71 19.58 25.21
C GLN A 337 6.94 18.06 25.20
N ASN A 338 5.84 17.31 25.30
CA ASN A 338 5.85 15.86 25.27
C ASN A 338 5.42 15.33 23.90
N VAL A 339 5.86 14.11 23.61
CA VAL A 339 5.16 13.21 22.70
C VAL A 339 4.56 12.10 23.54
N SER A 340 3.22 12.08 23.58
CA SER A 340 2.42 11.22 24.43
C SER A 340 1.71 10.15 23.62
N TYR A 341 1.25 9.12 24.32
CA TYR A 341 0.67 7.93 23.74
C TYR A 341 -0.49 7.43 24.59
N ARG A 342 -1.49 6.89 23.90
CA ARG A 342 -2.56 6.10 24.51
C ARG A 342 -2.76 4.84 23.72
N TYR A 343 -3.15 3.79 24.41
CA TYR A 343 -3.48 2.52 23.79
C TYR A 343 -4.90 2.09 24.10
N SER A 344 -5.43 1.26 23.21
CA SER A 344 -6.75 0.65 23.30
C SER A 344 -6.60 -0.86 23.11
N THR A 345 -7.26 -1.63 23.97
CA THR A 345 -7.43 -3.08 23.81
C THR A 345 -8.75 -3.45 23.13
N ASP A 346 -9.66 -2.50 22.95
CA ASP A 346 -11.05 -2.70 22.49
C ASP A 346 -11.38 -1.92 21.21
N GLY A 347 -10.40 -1.73 20.32
CA GLY A 347 -10.60 -1.11 19.01
C GLY A 347 -11.07 0.37 19.06
N GLY A 348 -10.62 1.13 20.06
CA GLY A 348 -10.85 2.57 20.19
C GLY A 348 -12.13 2.94 20.95
N GLN A 349 -12.79 1.97 21.59
CA GLN A 349 -13.93 2.25 22.46
C GLN A 349 -13.49 2.93 23.75
N SER A 350 -12.39 2.47 24.33
CA SER A 350 -11.77 3.07 25.51
C SER A 350 -10.26 3.19 25.32
N TRP A 351 -9.66 4.15 26.01
CA TRP A 351 -8.24 4.44 25.94
C TRP A 351 -7.61 4.37 27.32
N SER A 352 -6.36 3.92 27.36
CA SER A 352 -5.53 3.90 28.55
C SER A 352 -5.39 5.30 29.16
N ALA A 353 -4.84 5.38 30.38
CA ALA A 353 -4.24 6.62 30.85
C ALA A 353 -3.15 7.09 29.87
N LYS A 354 -2.91 8.41 29.83
CA LYS A 354 -1.84 9.01 29.05
C LYS A 354 -0.48 8.45 29.48
N ILE A 355 0.35 8.10 28.52
CA ILE A 355 1.74 7.71 28.71
C ILE A 355 2.60 8.74 27.98
N ASP A 356 3.46 9.44 28.69
CA ASP A 356 4.45 10.34 28.07
C ASP A 356 5.66 9.51 27.64
N ILE A 357 5.69 9.09 26.37
CA ILE A 357 6.78 8.27 25.82
C ILE A 357 8.06 9.10 25.76
N PHE A 358 7.94 10.33 25.28
CA PHE A 358 9.01 11.32 25.32
C PHE A 358 8.55 12.47 26.21
N ASP A 359 9.03 12.46 27.45
CA ASP A 359 8.61 13.41 28.49
C ASP A 359 9.56 14.61 28.53
N GLY A 360 9.20 15.68 27.81
CA GLY A 360 9.92 16.95 27.87
C GLY A 360 9.57 17.73 29.12
N ILE A 361 8.28 17.83 29.45
CA ILE A 361 7.74 18.62 30.55
C ILE A 361 8.25 18.12 31.92
N GLY A 362 8.30 16.80 32.14
CA GLY A 362 8.77 16.22 33.40
C GLY A 362 10.29 16.05 33.48
N ALA A 363 11.00 15.92 32.35
CA ALA A 363 12.44 15.67 32.32
C ALA A 363 13.31 16.95 32.22
N GLY A 364 12.72 18.14 32.04
CA GLY A 364 13.42 19.43 32.08
C GLY A 364 13.18 20.29 30.84
N ASP A 365 14.25 20.91 30.33
CA ASP A 365 14.16 21.92 29.26
C ASP A 365 14.24 21.27 27.87
N THR A 366 13.31 20.36 27.55
CA THR A 366 13.31 19.62 26.28
C THR A 366 11.97 19.69 25.55
N VAL A 367 12.04 19.90 24.24
CA VAL A 367 10.91 19.82 23.31
C VAL A 367 11.02 18.53 22.50
N TYR A 368 9.94 17.75 22.48
CA TYR A 368 9.78 16.64 21.54
C TYR A 368 8.70 16.95 20.51
N TYR A 369 9.00 16.75 19.23
CA TYR A 369 8.11 17.15 18.13
C TYR A 369 8.18 16.22 16.92
N TRP A 370 7.25 16.40 15.97
CA TRP A 370 7.08 15.57 14.77
C TRP A 370 6.96 14.07 15.08
N PRO A 371 5.90 13.63 15.77
CA PRO A 371 5.71 12.23 16.13
C PRO A 371 5.44 11.38 14.89
N ALA A 372 6.08 10.21 14.81
CA ALA A 372 5.74 9.14 13.89
C ALA A 372 5.65 7.80 14.62
N LEU A 373 4.67 6.97 14.26
CA LEU A 373 4.40 5.68 14.91
C LEU A 373 4.25 4.59 13.85
N GLY A 374 4.76 3.39 14.15
CA GLY A 374 4.49 2.19 13.35
C GLY A 374 4.82 0.92 14.10
N THR A 375 5.01 -0.18 13.36
CA THR A 375 5.31 -1.50 13.93
C THR A 375 6.42 -2.22 13.18
N LEU A 376 7.24 -2.96 13.93
CA LEU A 376 8.31 -3.82 13.40
C LEU A 376 7.74 -5.14 12.89
N GLN A 377 8.57 -5.98 12.25
CA GLN A 377 8.13 -7.25 11.65
C GLN A 377 7.46 -8.20 12.65
N ASP A 378 7.95 -8.20 13.89
CA ASP A 378 7.43 -9.00 15.00
C ASP A 378 6.17 -8.43 15.66
N LEU A 379 5.64 -7.31 15.13
CA LEU A 379 4.50 -6.54 15.63
C LEU A 379 4.75 -5.77 16.94
N SER A 380 6.00 -5.60 17.36
CA SER A 380 6.37 -4.55 18.34
C SER A 380 6.16 -3.16 17.73
N PHE A 381 6.07 -2.16 18.58
CA PHE A 381 5.91 -0.76 18.19
C PHE A 381 7.25 -0.05 18.12
N ILE A 382 7.33 0.94 17.23
CA ILE A 382 8.40 1.92 17.14
C ILE A 382 7.79 3.32 17.08
N ALA A 383 8.26 4.21 17.94
CA ALA A 383 7.90 5.63 17.96
C ALA A 383 9.14 6.46 17.65
N LEU A 384 9.02 7.40 16.71
CA LEU A 384 10.06 8.33 16.29
C LEU A 384 9.59 9.76 16.60
N CYS A 385 10.53 10.63 16.95
CA CYS A 385 10.31 12.08 17.02
C CYS A 385 11.66 12.81 16.93
N ASN A 386 11.62 14.14 16.87
CA ASN A 386 12.83 14.94 17.09
C ASN A 386 12.82 15.53 18.50
N LYS A 387 14.03 15.62 19.06
CA LYS A 387 14.33 16.18 20.37
C LYS A 387 15.11 17.48 20.22
N LEU A 388 14.73 18.51 20.95
CA LEU A 388 15.48 19.75 21.09
C LEU A 388 15.69 20.05 22.58
N VAL A 389 16.94 20.21 23.01
CA VAL A 389 17.26 20.72 24.34
C VAL A 389 17.33 22.25 24.26
N ILE A 390 16.46 22.92 25.01
CA ILE A 390 16.33 24.37 24.98
C ILE A 390 17.67 25.00 25.39
N GLY A 391 18.10 26.02 24.64
CA GLY A 391 19.30 26.79 24.92
C GLY A 391 20.65 26.11 24.64
N SER A 392 20.70 24.85 24.20
CA SER A 392 21.97 24.11 24.13
C SER A 392 22.19 23.13 22.97
N GLY A 393 21.22 22.89 22.07
CA GLY A 393 21.45 21.93 20.98
C GLY A 393 20.61 22.14 19.72
N PRO A 394 21.02 21.55 18.57
CA PRO A 394 20.16 21.38 17.41
C PRO A 394 19.11 20.28 17.65
N TRP A 395 18.09 20.24 16.82
CA TRP A 395 17.16 19.10 16.77
C TRP A 395 17.93 17.79 16.55
N THR A 396 17.51 16.73 17.22
CA THR A 396 18.11 15.40 17.12
C THR A 396 17.01 14.35 16.96
N PRO A 397 17.00 13.56 15.88
CA PRO A 397 16.01 12.49 15.71
C PRO A 397 16.28 11.36 16.71
N VAL A 398 15.23 10.92 17.38
CA VAL A 398 15.27 9.90 18.43
C VAL A 398 14.12 8.90 18.28
N MET A 399 14.32 7.69 18.79
CA MET A 399 13.30 6.65 18.84
C MET A 399 13.18 5.97 20.20
N ARG A 400 12.04 5.33 20.41
CA ARG A 400 11.81 4.32 21.44
C ARG A 400 11.01 3.16 20.85
N LYS A 401 11.23 1.95 21.36
CA LYS A 401 10.49 0.75 20.97
C LYS A 401 9.63 0.27 22.13
N SER A 402 8.62 -0.52 21.80
CA SER A 402 7.79 -1.21 22.79
C SER A 402 7.42 -2.59 22.28
N TYR A 403 7.77 -3.62 23.05
CA TYR A 403 7.42 -4.99 22.67
C TYR A 403 5.90 -5.20 22.70
N ASP A 404 5.19 -4.72 23.72
CA ASP A 404 3.75 -5.02 23.91
C ASP A 404 2.81 -3.87 23.54
N GLY A 405 3.34 -2.70 23.17
CA GLY A 405 2.56 -1.49 22.92
C GLY A 405 2.02 -0.82 24.19
N ILE A 406 2.47 -1.24 25.37
CA ILE A 406 2.06 -0.74 26.69
C ILE A 406 3.27 -0.22 27.47
N THR A 407 4.34 -1.01 27.51
CA THR A 407 5.60 -0.69 28.18
C THR A 407 6.64 -0.27 27.16
N TRP A 408 7.19 0.93 27.30
CA TRP A 408 8.15 1.51 26.37
C TRP A 408 9.56 1.52 26.96
N ASP A 409 10.56 1.50 26.08
CA ASP A 409 11.95 1.71 26.48
C ASP A 409 12.11 3.00 27.28
N ALA A 410 12.96 2.97 28.31
CA ALA A 410 13.10 4.06 29.26
C ALA A 410 13.92 5.25 28.72
N ASP A 411 14.88 4.98 27.84
CA ASP A 411 15.84 5.95 27.33
C ASP A 411 15.63 6.20 25.82
N ASP A 412 15.89 7.43 25.40
CA ASP A 412 15.88 7.79 23.98
C ASP A 412 17.06 7.12 23.27
N THR A 413 16.78 6.49 22.13
CA THR A 413 17.84 6.02 21.22
C THR A 413 18.00 7.03 20.08
N THR A 414 19.18 7.65 19.95
CA THR A 414 19.47 8.57 18.83
C THR A 414 19.49 7.80 17.51
N ILE A 415 18.80 8.35 16.52
CA ILE A 415 18.72 7.80 15.17
C ILE A 415 19.89 8.32 14.34
N THR A 416 20.56 7.43 13.60
CA THR A 416 21.55 7.83 12.59
C THR A 416 20.90 7.90 11.21
N ILE A 417 20.94 9.07 10.57
CA ILE A 417 20.43 9.29 9.22
C ILE A 417 21.60 9.52 8.26
N THR A 418 21.60 8.77 7.15
CA THR A 418 22.54 8.90 6.02
C THR A 418 21.76 9.14 4.73
N GLY A 419 22.40 9.37 3.59
CA GLY A 419 21.72 9.48 2.30
C GLY A 419 21.70 10.91 1.73
N ASP A 420 20.62 11.26 1.05
CA ASP A 420 20.51 12.52 0.29
C ASP A 420 20.48 13.75 1.22
N VAL A 421 19.89 13.63 2.41
CA VAL A 421 20.05 14.59 3.52
C VAL A 421 20.62 13.87 4.74
N PRO A 422 21.93 14.05 5.03
CA PRO A 422 22.53 13.59 6.26
C PRO A 422 22.30 14.63 7.37
N GLY A 423 21.39 14.35 8.31
CA GLY A 423 21.16 15.25 9.44
C GLY A 423 19.72 15.26 9.95
N VAL A 424 19.24 16.45 10.29
CA VAL A 424 17.90 16.66 10.86
C VAL A 424 16.87 16.71 9.74
N VAL A 425 15.83 15.91 9.89
CA VAL A 425 14.61 15.98 9.09
C VAL A 425 13.41 15.93 10.03
N GLU A 426 12.28 16.46 9.59
CA GLU A 426 11.01 16.50 10.30
C GLU A 426 10.18 15.28 9.88
N PHE A 427 9.96 14.33 10.80
CA PHE A 427 9.15 13.15 10.50
C PHE A 427 7.70 13.55 10.22
N PHE A 428 7.05 12.86 9.29
CA PHE A 428 5.62 13.05 9.04
C PHE A 428 4.87 11.74 8.84
N GLY A 429 3.72 11.63 9.50
CA GLY A 429 2.80 10.51 9.34
C GLY A 429 3.29 9.23 10.00
N LYS A 430 2.97 8.08 9.37
CA LYS A 430 3.19 6.75 9.93
C LYS A 430 4.49 6.12 9.43
N VAL A 431 5.11 5.32 10.29
CA VAL A 431 6.15 4.37 9.87
C VAL A 431 5.44 3.16 9.25
N GLN A 432 5.55 3.03 7.94
CA GLN A 432 5.07 1.91 7.15
C GLN A 432 6.09 0.77 7.13
N ARG A 433 5.64 -0.42 6.74
CA ARG A 433 6.49 -1.62 6.65
C ARG A 433 6.26 -2.35 5.33
N THR A 434 7.33 -2.74 4.65
CA THR A 434 7.27 -3.65 3.50
C THR A 434 6.93 -5.08 3.96
N PRO A 435 6.48 -5.98 3.06
CA PRO A 435 6.25 -7.37 3.43
C PRO A 435 7.53 -8.06 3.98
N SER A 436 8.71 -7.66 3.51
CA SER A 436 10.03 -8.17 3.92
C SER A 436 10.49 -7.64 5.28
N GLY A 437 9.90 -6.53 5.77
CA GLY A 437 10.19 -5.97 7.09
C GLY A 437 10.89 -4.62 7.08
N ARG A 438 11.30 -4.09 5.92
CA ARG A 438 11.87 -2.74 5.79
C ARG A 438 10.88 -1.69 6.31
N LEU A 439 11.35 -0.79 7.15
CA LEU A 439 10.58 0.35 7.63
C LEU A 439 10.70 1.51 6.63
N VAL A 440 9.61 2.26 6.46
CA VAL A 440 9.56 3.41 5.54
C VAL A 440 8.73 4.53 6.18
N VAL A 441 9.25 5.76 6.19
CA VAL A 441 8.54 6.93 6.75
C VAL A 441 8.78 8.17 5.88
N GLY A 442 7.80 9.06 5.80
CA GLY A 442 7.97 10.36 5.14
C GLY A 442 8.67 11.37 6.05
N ALA A 443 9.40 12.30 5.45
CA ALA A 443 10.00 13.41 6.17
C ALA A 443 10.19 14.64 5.26
N TYR A 444 10.48 15.79 5.86
CA TYR A 444 10.75 17.05 5.15
C TYR A 444 11.72 17.92 5.97
N ASP A 445 12.26 19.00 5.41
CA ASP A 445 13.13 19.94 6.13
C ASP A 445 12.73 21.42 5.96
N GLY A 446 11.52 21.64 5.44
CA GLY A 446 10.91 22.95 5.19
C GLY A 446 10.85 23.31 3.71
N ASP A 447 11.85 22.93 2.92
CA ASP A 447 11.93 23.22 1.48
C ASP A 447 12.04 21.94 0.63
N GLU A 448 12.44 20.82 1.23
CA GLU A 448 12.62 19.55 0.56
C GLU A 448 11.80 18.44 1.23
N SER A 449 11.34 17.49 0.41
CA SER A 449 10.54 16.34 0.84
C SER A 449 11.29 15.04 0.59
N PHE A 450 11.26 14.15 1.57
CA PHE A 450 12.02 12.91 1.62
C PHE A 450 11.14 11.72 1.94
N VAL A 451 11.64 10.55 1.55
CA VAL A 451 11.31 9.28 2.20
C VAL A 451 12.55 8.77 2.91
N MET A 452 12.37 8.13 4.05
CA MET A 452 13.44 7.42 4.74
C MET A 452 13.10 5.95 4.86
N TYR A 453 14.13 5.11 4.83
CA TYR A 453 13.98 3.68 5.06
C TYR A 453 15.05 3.12 5.99
N SER A 454 14.67 2.07 6.72
CA SER A 454 15.55 1.31 7.61
C SER A 454 15.37 -0.19 7.36
N ASP A 455 16.49 -0.91 7.28
CA ASP A 455 16.58 -2.36 7.09
C ASP A 455 17.01 -3.10 8.37
N ASP A 456 17.14 -2.39 9.49
CA ASP A 456 17.67 -2.88 10.76
C ASP A 456 16.80 -2.45 11.95
N ASP A 457 15.49 -2.60 11.78
CA ASP A 457 14.48 -2.33 12.82
C ASP A 457 14.51 -0.90 13.38
N GLY A 458 14.97 0.07 12.60
CA GLY A 458 14.96 1.50 12.93
C GLY A 458 16.27 2.02 13.52
N ASP A 459 17.31 1.20 13.65
CA ASP A 459 18.60 1.62 14.23
C ASP A 459 19.36 2.58 13.30
N ASN A 460 19.35 2.33 11.98
CA ASN A 460 19.92 3.20 10.97
C ASN A 460 18.91 3.50 9.87
N TRP A 461 18.87 4.76 9.44
CA TRP A 461 17.99 5.23 8.38
C TRP A 461 18.77 5.83 7.22
N VAL A 462 18.23 5.63 6.02
CA VAL A 462 18.73 6.25 4.79
C VAL A 462 17.64 7.16 4.24
N SER A 463 17.96 8.44 4.05
CA SER A 463 17.11 9.45 3.44
C SER A 463 17.26 9.44 1.92
N LYS A 464 16.13 9.57 1.24
CA LYS A 464 16.01 9.67 -0.20
C LYS A 464 15.16 10.88 -0.56
N LEU A 465 15.74 11.79 -1.30
CA LEU A 465 15.07 12.99 -1.79
C LEU A 465 13.98 12.59 -2.80
N LEU A 466 12.76 13.09 -2.57
CA LEU A 466 11.64 12.93 -3.46
C LEU A 466 11.51 14.14 -4.38
N VAL A 467 11.55 15.34 -3.79
CA VAL A 467 11.42 16.61 -4.50
C VAL A 467 12.08 17.72 -3.69
N THR A 468 12.82 18.59 -4.39
CA THR A 468 13.41 19.84 -3.87
C THR A 468 12.56 21.01 -4.34
N ASP A 469 12.33 21.99 -3.48
CA ASP A 469 11.68 23.22 -3.90
C ASP A 469 12.64 24.28 -4.46
N GLY A 470 12.14 25.03 -5.44
CA GLY A 470 12.69 26.32 -5.87
C GLY A 470 11.69 27.50 -5.80
N ALA A 471 10.38 27.26 -5.66
CA ALA A 471 9.33 28.31 -5.62
C ALA A 471 7.90 27.87 -5.17
N THR A 472 7.62 26.58 -5.00
CA THR A 472 6.29 25.95 -4.86
C THR A 472 5.99 25.44 -3.44
N GLN A 473 6.94 25.56 -2.51
CA GLN A 473 6.97 25.13 -1.10
C GLN A 473 6.43 23.70 -0.89
N TYR A 474 7.30 22.69 -0.97
CA TYR A 474 6.94 21.30 -0.66
C TYR A 474 7.28 20.96 0.78
N SER A 475 6.40 20.22 1.46
CA SER A 475 6.62 19.85 2.86
C SER A 475 6.15 18.42 3.18
N GLU A 476 5.13 18.29 4.02
CA GLU A 476 4.66 17.05 4.65
C GLU A 476 4.46 15.89 3.64
N VAL A 477 4.99 14.70 3.98
CA VAL A 477 5.01 13.52 3.09
C VAL A 477 4.40 12.31 3.76
N THR A 478 3.49 11.62 3.08
CA THR A 478 3.02 10.29 3.50
C THR A 478 3.28 9.26 2.43
N VAL A 479 3.53 8.02 2.86
CA VAL A 479 3.87 6.92 1.96
C VAL A 479 2.92 5.75 2.20
N ALA A 480 2.57 5.04 1.13
CA ALA A 480 1.83 3.78 1.20
C ALA A 480 2.56 2.69 0.43
N ILE A 481 2.70 1.53 1.08
CA ILE A 481 3.40 0.37 0.58
C ILE A 481 2.39 -0.62 -0.02
N ILE A 482 2.40 -0.76 -1.35
CA ILE A 482 1.49 -1.68 -2.07
C ILE A 482 2.06 -3.10 -2.03
N ASP A 483 3.36 -3.23 -2.34
CA ASP A 483 4.14 -4.45 -2.24
C ASP A 483 5.64 -4.12 -2.03
N GLU A 484 6.54 -5.09 -2.19
CA GLU A 484 7.99 -4.87 -2.02
C GLU A 484 8.57 -3.78 -2.90
N LEU A 485 8.03 -3.60 -4.11
CA LEU A 485 8.62 -2.76 -5.14
C LEU A 485 7.82 -1.49 -5.39
N ASN A 486 6.49 -1.57 -5.31
CA ASN A 486 5.57 -0.53 -5.74
C ASN A 486 5.06 0.29 -4.56
N TRP A 487 5.48 1.55 -4.45
CA TRP A 487 5.02 2.46 -3.39
C TRP A 487 4.55 3.78 -3.97
N ILE A 488 3.64 4.46 -3.26
CA ILE A 488 3.17 5.81 -3.59
C ILE A 488 3.51 6.73 -2.43
N ALA A 489 4.08 7.89 -2.75
CA ALA A 489 4.23 9.01 -1.84
C ALA A 489 3.28 10.14 -2.24
N MET A 490 2.66 10.78 -1.25
CA MET A 490 1.84 11.96 -1.40
C MET A 490 2.50 13.11 -0.66
N VAL A 491 2.80 14.19 -1.37
CA VAL A 491 3.52 15.36 -0.85
C VAL A 491 2.58 16.56 -0.82
N ARG A 492 2.55 17.24 0.32
CA ARG A 492 1.85 18.51 0.50
C ARG A 492 2.49 19.60 -0.34
N ILE A 493 1.66 20.47 -0.92
CA ILE A 493 2.11 21.71 -1.56
C ILE A 493 1.62 22.86 -0.68
N ASP A 494 2.54 23.61 -0.11
CA ASP A 494 2.25 24.82 0.64
C ASP A 494 1.96 25.99 -0.31
N GLY A 495 0.78 26.59 -0.16
CA GLY A 495 0.32 27.71 -0.98
C GLY A 495 -0.87 27.40 -1.90
N VAL A 496 -1.39 28.45 -2.51
CA VAL A 496 -2.74 28.50 -3.10
C VAL A 496 -2.86 28.03 -4.56
N THR A 497 -1.85 27.33 -5.11
CA THR A 497 -1.74 27.11 -6.57
C THR A 497 -1.81 25.66 -7.05
N GLY A 498 -2.04 24.67 -6.17
CA GLY A 498 -2.08 23.26 -6.57
C GLY A 498 -2.88 22.32 -5.67
N SER A 499 -3.05 21.08 -6.15
CA SER A 499 -3.46 19.93 -5.35
C SER A 499 -2.24 19.14 -4.85
N MET A 500 -2.42 18.05 -4.10
CA MET A 500 -1.28 17.25 -3.60
C MET A 500 -0.47 16.63 -4.74
N LEU A 501 0.85 16.57 -4.58
CA LEU A 501 1.81 15.99 -5.52
C LEU A 501 1.95 14.49 -5.27
N GLN A 502 1.86 13.67 -6.32
CA GLN A 502 2.06 12.23 -6.23
C GLN A 502 3.40 11.82 -6.84
N LEU A 503 4.14 10.99 -6.11
CA LEU A 503 5.32 10.29 -6.61
C LEU A 503 5.15 8.79 -6.46
N LYS A 504 5.83 8.03 -7.32
CA LYS A 504 5.87 6.56 -7.22
C LYS A 504 7.28 6.01 -7.30
N THR A 505 7.46 4.84 -6.71
CA THR A 505 8.56 3.92 -6.98
C THR A 505 7.99 2.60 -7.47
N VAL A 506 8.74 1.91 -8.33
CA VAL A 506 8.45 0.53 -8.79
C VAL A 506 9.65 -0.40 -8.58
N ASP A 507 10.64 0.04 -7.80
CA ASP A 507 11.89 -0.68 -7.52
C ASP A 507 12.29 -0.64 -6.04
N GLY A 508 11.30 -0.53 -5.14
CA GLY A 508 11.51 -0.61 -3.69
C GLY A 508 12.16 0.63 -3.08
N GLY A 509 11.90 1.80 -3.67
CA GLY A 509 12.34 3.11 -3.17
C GLY A 509 13.69 3.57 -3.71
N ALA A 510 14.31 2.80 -4.62
CA ALA A 510 15.61 3.15 -5.20
C ALA A 510 15.50 4.34 -6.16
N ASN A 511 14.45 4.37 -6.99
CA ASN A 511 14.16 5.48 -7.89
C ASN A 511 12.71 5.95 -7.76
N TRP A 512 12.55 7.28 -7.78
CA TRP A 512 11.24 7.93 -7.67
C TRP A 512 10.87 8.66 -8.95
N THR A 513 9.63 8.48 -9.38
CA THR A 513 9.03 9.17 -10.52
C THR A 513 7.97 10.14 -10.02
N ASN A 514 8.14 11.43 -10.32
CA ASN A 514 7.10 12.44 -10.12
C ASN A 514 5.97 12.22 -11.15
N GLN A 515 4.74 11.99 -10.68
CA GLN A 515 3.57 11.74 -11.52
C GLN A 515 2.69 12.97 -11.74
N GLY A 516 3.09 14.11 -11.17
CA GLY A 516 2.31 15.35 -11.17
C GLY A 516 1.29 15.41 -10.03
N GLN A 517 0.50 16.48 -10.07
CA GLN A 517 -0.54 16.76 -9.09
C GLN A 517 -1.75 15.84 -9.29
N THR A 518 -2.45 15.56 -8.19
CA THR A 518 -3.66 14.74 -8.15
C THR A 518 -4.88 15.45 -8.74
N ASN A 519 -5.94 14.70 -9.05
CA ASN A 519 -7.25 15.26 -9.45
C ASN A 519 -8.10 15.75 -8.25
N LEU A 520 -7.45 16.20 -7.17
CA LEU A 520 -8.11 16.90 -6.08
C LEU A 520 -8.41 18.34 -6.51
N THR A 521 -9.55 18.87 -6.06
CA THR A 521 -9.96 20.25 -6.38
C THR A 521 -9.00 21.22 -5.73
N VAL A 522 -8.29 22.05 -6.50
CA VAL A 522 -7.31 23.01 -5.95
C VAL A 522 -7.95 23.87 -4.86
N SER A 523 -7.68 23.59 -3.60
CA SER A 523 -8.27 24.31 -2.47
C SER A 523 -7.31 25.39 -1.98
N GLY A 524 -6.01 25.26 -2.25
CA GLY A 524 -4.99 26.11 -1.66
C GLY A 524 -4.89 25.98 -0.13
N GLY A 525 -5.48 24.91 0.43
CA GLY A 525 -5.53 24.63 1.87
C GLY A 525 -5.71 23.16 2.19
N TYR A 526 -5.30 22.23 1.31
CA TYR A 526 -5.12 20.83 1.70
C TYR A 526 -3.77 20.71 2.37
N GLN A 527 -3.80 20.78 3.70
CA GLN A 527 -2.58 20.92 4.48
C GLN A 527 -2.13 19.53 4.93
N SER A 528 -2.87 18.89 5.82
CA SER A 528 -2.44 17.60 6.39
C SER A 528 -3.17 16.40 5.80
N HIS A 529 -2.46 15.29 5.58
CA HIS A 529 -2.99 14.07 4.98
C HIS A 529 -2.38 12.79 5.57
N ASP A 530 -3.02 11.66 5.29
CA ASP A 530 -2.51 10.31 5.53
C ASP A 530 -2.88 9.38 4.38
N LEU A 531 -1.99 8.43 4.11
CA LEU A 531 -2.10 7.48 3.02
C LEU A 531 -1.89 6.06 3.57
N THR A 532 -2.82 5.16 3.26
CA THR A 532 -2.73 3.77 3.70
C THR A 532 -3.21 2.80 2.63
N THR A 533 -2.65 1.60 2.63
CA THR A 533 -3.14 0.52 1.78
C THR A 533 -4.31 -0.20 2.44
N VAL A 534 -5.28 -0.61 1.61
CA VAL A 534 -6.50 -1.30 2.05
C VAL A 534 -6.80 -2.43 1.08
N PHE A 535 -7.20 -3.58 1.59
CA PHE A 535 -7.62 -4.71 0.78
C PHE A 535 -9.14 -4.84 0.80
N VAL A 536 -9.78 -4.69 -0.37
CA VAL A 536 -11.23 -4.79 -0.52
C VAL A 536 -11.57 -5.73 -1.67
N GLY A 537 -12.34 -6.78 -1.38
CA GLY A 537 -12.87 -7.69 -2.41
C GLY A 537 -11.80 -8.35 -3.29
N GLY A 538 -10.64 -8.72 -2.72
CA GLY A 538 -9.56 -9.36 -3.48
C GLY A 538 -8.56 -8.40 -4.13
N LYS A 539 -8.74 -7.09 -3.99
CA LYS A 539 -7.93 -6.06 -4.65
C LYS A 539 -7.32 -5.08 -3.66
N THR A 540 -6.14 -4.58 -3.99
CA THR A 540 -5.44 -3.54 -3.22
C THR A 540 -5.87 -2.15 -3.67
N TYR A 541 -6.22 -1.31 -2.71
CA TYR A 541 -6.56 0.09 -2.87
C TYR A 541 -5.64 0.95 -2.01
N LEU A 542 -5.47 2.19 -2.40
CA LEU A 542 -4.92 3.26 -1.59
C LEU A 542 -6.07 4.09 -1.05
N ALA A 543 -6.05 4.38 0.24
CA ALA A 543 -6.99 5.23 0.93
C ALA A 543 -6.25 6.49 1.38
N LEU A 544 -6.71 7.63 0.88
CA LEU A 544 -6.17 8.96 1.15
C LEU A 544 -7.18 9.73 2.00
N VAL A 545 -6.76 10.14 3.19
CA VAL A 545 -7.53 11.03 4.06
C VAL A 545 -6.79 12.35 4.22
N TYR A 546 -7.51 13.46 4.26
CA TYR A 546 -6.89 14.79 4.33
C TYR A 546 -7.84 15.82 4.92
N MET A 547 -7.27 16.87 5.49
CA MET A 547 -8.00 18.03 5.98
C MET A 547 -8.15 19.07 4.85
N ALA A 548 -9.38 19.46 4.55
CA ALA A 548 -9.68 20.56 3.63
C ALA A 548 -9.85 21.86 4.43
N ARG A 549 -8.80 22.69 4.59
CA ARG A 549 -8.84 23.90 5.46
C ARG A 549 -9.29 25.18 4.77
N GLU A 550 -8.82 25.47 3.57
CA GLU A 550 -9.09 26.74 2.86
C GLU A 550 -9.54 26.51 1.42
N THR A 551 -10.17 27.52 0.81
CA THR A 551 -10.51 27.54 -0.61
C THR A 551 -10.20 28.87 -1.25
N VAL A 552 -9.28 28.86 -2.21
CA VAL A 552 -9.16 29.93 -3.22
C VAL A 552 -9.96 29.62 -4.50
N SER A 553 -10.50 28.42 -4.64
CA SER A 553 -11.30 28.02 -5.80
C SER A 553 -12.80 28.19 -5.58
N ALA A 554 -13.52 28.58 -6.63
CA ALA A 554 -14.97 28.49 -6.72
C ALA A 554 -15.39 27.44 -7.77
N PRO A 555 -16.26 26.46 -7.41
CA PRO A 555 -16.82 26.22 -6.09
C PRO A 555 -15.80 25.59 -5.12
N ALA A 556 -15.89 25.99 -3.86
CA ALA A 556 -15.07 25.51 -2.76
C ALA A 556 -15.36 24.01 -2.45
N PRO A 557 -14.35 23.12 -2.35
CA PRO A 557 -14.54 21.83 -1.67
C PRO A 557 -14.90 22.05 -0.19
N ASN A 558 -15.33 20.98 0.49
CA ASN A 558 -15.91 20.99 1.84
C ASN A 558 -14.95 21.57 2.90
N VAL A 559 -14.93 22.89 3.04
CA VAL A 559 -14.02 23.63 3.92
C VAL A 559 -14.18 23.18 5.37
N ASN A 560 -13.09 23.17 6.11
CA ASN A 560 -12.97 22.72 7.49
C ASN A 560 -13.48 21.29 7.71
N SER A 561 -13.25 20.38 6.77
CA SER A 561 -13.74 19.00 6.85
C SER A 561 -12.63 17.98 6.66
N MET A 562 -12.78 16.83 7.31
CA MET A 562 -11.98 15.64 7.02
C MET A 562 -12.55 14.91 5.80
N CYS A 563 -11.74 14.79 4.77
CA CYS A 563 -12.11 14.23 3.49
C CYS A 563 -11.40 12.90 3.23
N PHE A 564 -12.00 12.09 2.36
CA PHE A 564 -11.54 10.77 1.96
C PHE A 564 -11.64 10.60 0.46
N ARG A 565 -10.61 9.99 -0.12
CA ARG A 565 -10.57 9.48 -1.49
C ARG A 565 -9.87 8.14 -1.51
N PHE A 566 -10.08 7.38 -2.57
CA PHE A 566 -9.38 6.12 -2.79
C PHE A 566 -9.06 5.91 -4.27
N ALA A 567 -8.10 5.05 -4.53
CA ALA A 567 -7.73 4.60 -5.87
C ALA A 567 -7.38 3.11 -5.80
N ARG A 568 -7.62 2.35 -6.86
CA ARG A 568 -7.02 1.01 -6.96
C ARG A 568 -5.50 1.20 -7.14
N ALA A 569 -4.71 0.34 -6.51
CA ALA A 569 -3.25 0.45 -6.53
C ALA A 569 -2.68 0.62 -7.95
N ASP A 570 -3.09 -0.23 -8.90
CA ASP A 570 -2.65 -0.17 -10.30
C ASP A 570 -3.01 1.17 -10.98
N ASP A 571 -4.16 1.74 -10.64
CA ASP A 571 -4.65 2.98 -11.25
C ASP A 571 -3.89 4.19 -10.70
N ALA A 572 -3.60 4.21 -9.39
CA ALA A 572 -2.74 5.21 -8.77
C ALA A 572 -1.31 5.15 -9.29
N ILE A 573 -0.73 3.95 -9.44
CA ILE A 573 0.59 3.76 -10.07
C ILE A 573 0.57 4.27 -11.51
N SER A 574 -0.55 4.16 -12.22
CA SER A 574 -0.63 4.58 -13.63
C SER A 574 -0.65 6.10 -13.78
N ALA A 575 -1.44 6.82 -12.98
CA ALA A 575 -1.53 8.28 -13.05
C ALA A 575 -1.97 8.92 -11.73
N ALA A 576 -1.43 10.11 -11.44
CA ALA A 576 -1.81 10.91 -10.27
C ALA A 576 -3.28 11.36 -10.29
N THR A 577 -3.94 11.37 -11.45
CA THR A 577 -5.32 11.83 -11.62
C THR A 577 -6.38 10.74 -11.41
N ASN A 578 -5.99 9.52 -11.03
CA ASN A 578 -6.89 8.37 -10.95
C ASN A 578 -7.48 8.14 -9.53
N TRP A 579 -7.73 9.22 -8.78
CA TRP A 579 -8.42 9.13 -7.49
C TRP A 579 -9.93 9.28 -7.64
N SER A 580 -10.69 8.63 -6.75
CA SER A 580 -12.12 8.79 -6.64
C SER A 580 -12.53 10.24 -6.36
N HIS A 581 -13.84 10.49 -6.46
CA HIS A 581 -14.44 11.72 -5.92
C HIS A 581 -14.23 11.83 -4.41
N GLU A 582 -14.22 13.07 -3.93
CA GLU A 582 -14.11 13.40 -2.51
C GLU A 582 -15.36 12.96 -1.74
N LYS A 583 -15.14 12.36 -0.57
CA LYS A 583 -16.17 12.03 0.42
C LYS A 583 -15.82 12.69 1.74
N VAL A 584 -16.76 13.42 2.33
CA VAL A 584 -16.60 13.96 3.69
C VAL A 584 -16.82 12.84 4.72
N LEU A 585 -15.85 12.69 5.63
CA LEU A 585 -15.92 11.79 6.79
C LEU A 585 -16.27 12.53 8.08
N VAL A 586 -15.74 13.74 8.26
CA VAL A 586 -16.06 14.65 9.37
C VAL A 586 -16.35 16.01 8.75
N ASP A 587 -17.56 16.52 8.95
CA ASP A 587 -17.96 17.81 8.37
C ASP A 587 -17.49 18.98 9.26
N SER A 588 -17.63 20.19 8.72
CA SER A 588 -17.25 21.42 9.43
C SER A 588 -18.02 21.68 10.71
N THR A 589 -19.23 21.12 10.87
CA THR A 589 -20.01 21.28 12.10
C THR A 589 -19.42 20.45 13.23
N GLU A 590 -18.99 19.22 12.93
CA GLU A 590 -18.30 18.35 13.88
C GLU A 590 -16.87 18.84 14.14
N MET A 591 -16.12 19.24 13.09
CA MET A 591 -14.74 19.74 13.21
C MET A 591 -14.64 21.03 14.03
N LEU A 592 -15.59 21.96 13.88
CA LEU A 592 -15.57 23.27 14.56
C LEU A 592 -16.45 23.29 15.83
N SER A 593 -16.93 22.13 16.28
CA SER A 593 -17.82 22.06 17.44
C SER A 593 -17.12 22.56 18.71
N GLY A 594 -17.63 23.66 19.28
CA GLY A 594 -17.04 24.33 20.45
C GLY A 594 -16.01 25.41 20.11
N TYR A 595 -15.53 25.47 18.87
CA TYR A 595 -14.55 26.46 18.43
C TYR A 595 -15.18 27.82 18.12
N SER A 596 -14.66 28.90 18.71
CA SER A 596 -15.01 30.28 18.35
C SER A 596 -13.75 31.13 18.20
N ALA A 597 -13.21 31.23 16.98
CA ALA A 597 -12.08 32.10 16.68
C ALA A 597 -12.45 33.58 16.86
N PRO A 598 -11.68 34.39 17.58
CA PRO A 598 -11.74 35.84 17.48
C PRO A 598 -11.07 36.27 16.16
N GLY A 599 -11.81 36.41 15.07
CA GLY A 599 -11.29 37.04 13.85
C GLY A 599 -11.51 36.33 12.50
N GLY A 600 -12.19 35.18 12.46
CA GLY A 600 -12.46 34.48 11.19
C GLY A 600 -11.26 33.72 10.61
N GLU A 601 -10.28 33.39 11.45
CA GLU A 601 -9.11 32.58 11.07
C GLU A 601 -9.44 31.09 10.87
N ASN A 602 -8.60 30.44 10.06
CA ASN A 602 -8.71 29.02 9.70
C ASN A 602 -8.44 28.12 10.90
N SER A 603 -9.19 27.03 11.05
CA SER A 603 -8.92 26.06 12.11
C SER A 603 -7.62 25.30 11.84
N LEU A 604 -6.75 25.17 12.84
CA LEU A 604 -5.56 24.32 12.78
C LEU A 604 -5.89 22.84 13.04
N ALA A 605 -7.18 22.48 13.18
CA ALA A 605 -7.64 21.10 13.27
C ALA A 605 -7.28 20.28 12.01
N GLY A 606 -7.17 18.96 12.14
CA GLY A 606 -6.80 18.06 11.05
C GLY A 606 -5.73 17.05 11.47
N TYR A 607 -4.69 16.92 10.64
CA TYR A 607 -3.61 15.93 10.79
C TYR A 607 -4.16 14.52 11.00
N PRO A 608 -4.89 14.01 9.99
CA PRO A 608 -5.50 12.71 10.12
C PRO A 608 -4.44 11.62 10.22
N SER A 609 -4.79 10.56 10.92
CA SER A 609 -4.15 9.27 10.77
C SER A 609 -5.22 8.20 10.75
N MET A 610 -5.10 7.25 9.83
CA MET A 610 -6.06 6.17 9.67
C MET A 610 -5.40 4.82 9.84
N TRP A 611 -5.98 4.01 10.72
CA TRP A 611 -5.71 2.58 10.79
C TRP A 611 -6.90 1.82 10.23
N VAL A 612 -6.65 0.86 9.34
CA VAL A 612 -7.68 0.02 8.72
C VAL A 612 -7.47 -1.42 9.15
N ASN A 613 -8.51 -2.03 9.70
CA ASN A 613 -8.49 -3.45 10.00
C ASN A 613 -8.44 -4.23 8.67
N PRO A 614 -7.40 -5.04 8.42
CA PRO A 614 -7.20 -5.69 7.13
C PRO A 614 -8.20 -6.81 6.83
N GLU A 615 -8.96 -7.28 7.83
CA GLU A 615 -9.94 -8.37 7.69
C GLU A 615 -11.35 -7.82 7.40
N SER A 616 -11.76 -6.78 8.11
CA SER A 616 -13.11 -6.20 7.99
C SER A 616 -13.16 -4.97 7.09
N GLY A 617 -12.02 -4.29 6.88
CA GLY A 617 -11.95 -2.98 6.21
C GLY A 617 -12.67 -1.86 6.96
N LEU A 618 -13.06 -2.09 8.21
CA LEU A 618 -13.43 -1.03 9.15
C LEU A 618 -12.15 -0.31 9.59
N ALA A 619 -12.24 1.00 9.71
CA ALA A 619 -11.13 1.86 10.04
C ALA A 619 -11.42 2.72 11.27
N LEU A 620 -10.36 3.13 11.94
CA LEU A 620 -10.38 4.22 12.89
C LEU A 620 -9.59 5.39 12.30
N LEU A 621 -10.24 6.54 12.16
CA LEU A 621 -9.63 7.80 11.79
C LEU A 621 -9.35 8.59 13.07
N ALA A 622 -8.10 8.87 13.39
CA ALA A 622 -7.71 9.83 14.40
C ALA A 622 -7.45 11.20 13.76
N TYR A 623 -7.77 12.29 14.45
CA TYR A 623 -7.51 13.65 14.01
C TYR A 623 -7.45 14.59 15.22
N GLY A 624 -6.71 15.68 15.08
CA GLY A 624 -6.70 16.77 16.04
C GLY A 624 -7.92 17.68 15.83
N ARG A 625 -8.58 18.06 16.92
CA ARG A 625 -9.71 19.01 16.92
C ARG A 625 -9.46 20.13 17.91
N GLU A 626 -9.64 21.37 17.47
CA GLU A 626 -9.56 22.55 18.33
C GLU A 626 -10.88 22.77 19.08
N THR A 627 -10.83 23.08 20.38
CA THR A 627 -12.03 23.00 21.23
C THR A 627 -12.54 24.29 21.82
N LEU A 628 -11.73 25.26 22.26
CA LEU A 628 -12.16 26.56 22.82
C LEU A 628 -10.92 27.44 23.11
N PHE A 629 -10.94 28.72 22.72
CA PHE A 629 -9.79 29.64 22.75
C PHE A 629 -8.63 29.17 21.84
N TYR A 630 -7.98 30.13 21.20
CA TYR A 630 -6.75 29.88 20.43
C TYR A 630 -5.81 29.02 21.30
N TYR A 631 -5.18 27.99 20.73
CA TYR A 631 -4.22 27.08 21.41
C TYR A 631 -4.74 25.91 22.27
N GLN A 632 -6.04 25.56 22.25
CA GLN A 632 -6.50 24.28 22.83
C GLN A 632 -6.89 23.27 21.75
N ALA A 633 -6.28 22.10 21.81
CA ALA A 633 -6.57 20.99 20.90
C ALA A 633 -6.68 19.67 21.65
N GLN A 634 -7.50 18.78 21.09
CA GLN A 634 -7.74 17.44 21.58
C GLN A 634 -7.58 16.41 20.46
N VAL A 635 -7.31 15.16 20.83
CA VAL A 635 -7.28 14.06 19.86
C VAL A 635 -8.65 13.39 19.86
N GLU A 636 -9.27 13.33 18.69
CA GLU A 636 -10.52 12.60 18.46
C GLU A 636 -10.29 11.40 17.54
N THR A 637 -11.17 10.41 17.69
CA THR A 637 -11.22 9.26 16.81
C THR A 637 -12.63 9.04 16.29
N LYS A 638 -12.74 8.62 15.03
CA LYS A 638 -14.00 8.29 14.37
C LYS A 638 -13.92 6.95 13.68
N LYS A 639 -14.89 6.10 13.94
CA LYS A 639 -15.05 4.85 13.20
C LYS A 639 -15.54 5.13 11.78
N VAL A 640 -14.92 4.50 10.78
CA VAL A 640 -15.26 4.64 9.36
C VAL A 640 -15.33 3.26 8.70
N ASP A 641 -16.31 3.01 7.83
CA ASP A 641 -16.39 1.76 7.06
C ASP A 641 -15.83 1.93 5.65
N ILE A 642 -14.50 1.83 5.54
CA ILE A 642 -13.77 2.06 4.29
C ILE A 642 -14.11 1.00 3.25
N SER A 643 -14.27 -0.26 3.65
CA SER A 643 -14.67 -1.34 2.74
C SER A 643 -16.02 -1.09 2.10
N SER A 644 -17.03 -0.67 2.88
CA SER A 644 -18.35 -0.34 2.33
C SER A 644 -18.29 0.88 1.42
N GLU A 645 -17.52 1.91 1.78
CA GLU A 645 -17.34 3.08 0.91
C GLU A 645 -16.74 2.65 -0.43
N ILE A 646 -15.61 1.92 -0.46
CA ILE A 646 -14.98 1.44 -1.70
C ILE A 646 -15.89 0.48 -2.49
N ALA A 647 -16.61 -0.42 -1.81
CA ALA A 647 -17.49 -1.39 -2.44
C ALA A 647 -18.67 -0.74 -3.19
N ARG A 648 -19.22 0.36 -2.66
CA ARG A 648 -20.29 1.12 -3.31
C ARG A 648 -19.85 1.69 -4.66
N TYR A 649 -18.59 2.10 -4.78
CA TYR A 649 -18.04 2.61 -6.04
C TYR A 649 -17.68 1.50 -7.03
N THR A 650 -17.14 0.36 -6.55
CA THR A 650 -16.69 -0.75 -7.41
C THR A 650 -17.84 -1.63 -7.93
N ARG A 651 -19.00 -1.65 -7.24
CA ARG A 651 -20.24 -2.31 -7.69
C ARG A 651 -21.04 -1.51 -8.73
N LYS A 652 -20.55 -0.34 -9.16
CA LYS A 652 -21.12 0.46 -10.25
C LYS A 652 -20.28 0.44 -11.55
N PRO A 653 -19.94 -0.73 -12.15
CA PRO A 653 -19.50 -0.74 -13.54
C PRO A 653 -20.76 -0.65 -14.42
N PHE A 654 -21.23 0.56 -14.74
CA PHE A 654 -22.33 0.69 -15.69
C PHE A 654 -21.84 0.48 -17.12
N SER A 655 -21.91 -0.77 -17.59
CA SER A 655 -22.00 -1.05 -19.03
C SER A 655 -23.42 -1.46 -19.43
N ARG A 656 -24.26 -1.93 -18.49
CA ARG A 656 -25.70 -2.17 -18.68
C ARG A 656 -26.46 -2.00 -17.37
N LEU A 657 -27.43 -1.07 -17.33
CA LEU A 657 -28.44 -1.03 -16.28
C LEU A 657 -29.45 -2.16 -16.56
N ARG A 658 -29.50 -3.19 -15.71
CA ARG A 658 -30.54 -4.23 -15.75
C ARG A 658 -31.49 -3.95 -14.57
N ILE A 659 -32.70 -3.50 -14.87
CA ILE A 659 -33.76 -3.37 -13.87
C ILE A 659 -34.46 -4.73 -13.84
N GLU A 660 -34.27 -5.49 -12.76
CA GLU A 660 -35.02 -6.72 -12.51
C GLU A 660 -36.27 -6.33 -11.71
N ASP A 661 -37.32 -5.96 -12.43
CA ASP A 661 -38.71 -6.08 -11.98
C ASP A 661 -39.39 -7.00 -13.00
N ASP A 662 -40.15 -7.99 -12.51
CA ASP A 662 -40.47 -9.25 -13.20
C ASP A 662 -41.38 -9.13 -14.44
N GLU A 663 -41.56 -7.93 -15.01
CA GLU A 663 -42.41 -7.75 -16.20
C GLU A 663 -41.82 -6.98 -17.39
N PHE A 664 -40.69 -6.26 -17.31
CA PHE A 664 -40.14 -5.60 -18.51
C PHE A 664 -38.61 -5.40 -18.46
N ALA A 665 -37.88 -6.18 -19.26
CA ALA A 665 -36.48 -5.94 -19.58
C ALA A 665 -36.38 -5.13 -20.89
N THR A 666 -35.88 -3.90 -20.85
CA THR A 666 -35.47 -3.18 -22.07
C THR A 666 -34.10 -2.53 -21.90
N THR A 667 -33.34 -2.47 -22.99
CA THR A 667 -32.01 -1.84 -23.05
C THR A 667 -32.18 -0.43 -23.62
N ILE A 668 -31.85 0.61 -22.86
CA ILE A 668 -31.95 2.00 -23.33
C ILE A 668 -30.55 2.48 -23.75
N PRO A 669 -30.31 2.80 -25.03
CA PRO A 669 -29.07 3.44 -25.46
C PRO A 669 -29.06 4.92 -25.00
N LEU A 670 -27.97 5.34 -24.36
CA LEU A 670 -27.80 6.74 -23.94
C LEU A 670 -27.31 7.60 -25.12
N PRO A 671 -27.90 8.79 -25.35
CA PRO A 671 -27.54 9.64 -26.47
C PRO A 671 -26.16 10.28 -26.25
N ILE A 672 -25.36 10.29 -27.30
CA ILE A 672 -24.06 10.93 -27.37
C ILE A 672 -24.32 12.34 -27.93
N ASN A 673 -24.45 13.36 -27.07
CA ASN A 673 -23.94 14.74 -27.26
C ASN A 673 -24.58 15.80 -26.33
N SER A 674 -23.68 16.58 -25.72
CA SER A 674 -23.78 17.93 -25.12
C SER A 674 -25.07 18.41 -24.44
N GLY A 675 -25.00 18.51 -23.09
CA GLY A 675 -25.60 19.59 -22.29
C GLY A 675 -27.11 19.51 -22.03
N GLY A 676 -27.50 18.92 -20.90
CA GLY A 676 -28.87 18.93 -20.40
C GLY A 676 -29.08 17.97 -19.22
N THR A 677 -30.08 18.24 -18.37
CA THR A 677 -30.60 17.30 -17.35
C THR A 677 -31.86 16.63 -17.88
N GLY A 678 -31.94 15.30 -17.82
CA GLY A 678 -33.13 14.54 -18.24
C GLY A 678 -33.85 13.89 -17.06
N PHE A 679 -35.18 13.78 -17.15
CA PHE A 679 -36.04 13.10 -16.15
C PHE A 679 -36.57 11.77 -16.71
N LEU A 680 -36.66 10.74 -15.87
CA LEU A 680 -37.37 9.50 -16.19
C LEU A 680 -38.35 9.15 -15.07
N MET A 681 -39.60 8.82 -15.41
CA MET A 681 -40.57 8.22 -14.48
C MET A 681 -40.69 6.73 -14.76
N ALA A 682 -40.74 5.90 -13.71
CA ALA A 682 -40.98 4.47 -13.83
C ALA A 682 -42.03 3.97 -12.83
N GLY A 683 -43.13 3.41 -13.33
CA GLY A 683 -44.05 2.56 -12.56
C GLY A 683 -44.93 3.25 -11.50
N GLY A 684 -45.91 2.51 -10.98
CA GLY A 684 -46.95 3.00 -10.05
C GLY A 684 -46.49 3.41 -8.64
N ILE A 685 -45.18 3.48 -8.40
CA ILE A 685 -44.54 3.99 -7.18
C ILE A 685 -43.54 5.03 -7.68
N GLY A 686 -43.73 6.31 -7.35
CA GLY A 686 -42.98 7.40 -7.98
C GLY A 686 -41.50 7.38 -7.60
N ARG A 687 -40.66 6.67 -8.35
CA ARG A 687 -39.21 6.73 -8.22
C ARG A 687 -38.64 7.71 -9.25
N TRP A 688 -37.90 8.70 -8.76
CA TRP A 688 -37.24 9.73 -9.56
C TRP A 688 -35.75 9.44 -9.60
N ILE A 689 -35.14 9.52 -10.79
CA ILE A 689 -33.69 9.39 -10.97
C ILE A 689 -33.20 10.66 -11.64
N HIS A 690 -32.30 11.39 -10.96
CA HIS A 690 -31.68 12.59 -11.51
C HIS A 690 -30.35 12.25 -12.18
N PHE A 691 -30.10 12.84 -13.35
CA PHE A 691 -28.83 12.74 -14.07
C PHE A 691 -28.21 14.13 -14.24
N ALA A 692 -26.90 14.24 -14.04
CA ALA A 692 -26.12 15.41 -14.46
C ALA A 692 -25.05 15.00 -15.47
N TRP A 693 -24.74 15.94 -16.37
CA TRP A 693 -23.70 15.81 -17.38
C TRP A 693 -22.69 16.94 -17.21
N GLU A 694 -21.41 16.59 -17.10
CA GLU A 694 -20.31 17.54 -17.32
C GLU A 694 -19.78 17.43 -18.76
N THR A 695 -19.17 18.52 -19.23
CA THR A 695 -18.70 18.73 -20.61
C THR A 695 -17.65 17.72 -21.10
N THR A 696 -17.22 16.79 -20.26
CA THR A 696 -16.22 15.73 -20.55
C THR A 696 -16.84 14.35 -20.81
N GLY A 697 -18.17 14.23 -20.88
CA GLY A 697 -18.83 13.08 -21.53
C GLY A 697 -19.12 11.87 -20.62
N THR A 698 -19.04 12.01 -19.30
CA THR A 698 -19.55 11.02 -18.35
C THR A 698 -20.93 11.42 -17.86
N SER A 699 -21.88 10.48 -17.86
CA SER A 699 -23.20 10.68 -17.27
C SER A 699 -23.24 10.06 -15.88
N GLU A 700 -23.69 10.82 -14.88
CA GLU A 700 -23.78 10.37 -13.49
C GLU A 700 -25.20 10.56 -12.93
N ILE A 701 -25.65 9.59 -12.13
CA ILE A 701 -26.89 9.69 -11.36
C ILE A 701 -26.63 10.50 -10.09
N VAL A 702 -27.26 11.66 -9.97
CA VAL A 702 -27.04 12.61 -8.86
C VAL A 702 -27.93 12.28 -7.66
N SER A 703 -29.15 11.77 -7.87
CA SER A 703 -30.00 11.28 -6.79
C SER A 703 -31.04 10.25 -7.27
N ILE A 704 -31.53 9.44 -6.32
CA ILE A 704 -32.70 8.58 -6.48
C ILE A 704 -33.66 8.95 -5.34
N GLU A 705 -34.86 9.40 -5.66
CA GLU A 705 -35.88 9.77 -4.67
C GLU A 705 -37.14 8.92 -4.82
N GLU A 706 -37.76 8.54 -3.70
CA GLU A 706 -39.04 7.85 -3.67
C GLU A 706 -40.15 8.82 -3.25
N GLY A 707 -41.19 8.94 -4.05
CA GLY A 707 -42.36 9.79 -3.83
C GLY A 707 -43.67 9.02 -3.99
N ALA A 708 -44.72 9.55 -3.38
CA ALA A 708 -46.07 9.00 -3.51
C ALA A 708 -46.60 9.17 -4.95
N ALA A 709 -47.39 8.20 -5.43
CA ALA A 709 -48.00 8.25 -6.76
C ALA A 709 -48.81 9.55 -6.94
N GLY A 710 -48.41 10.38 -7.91
CA GLY A 710 -49.14 11.60 -8.30
C GLY A 710 -48.59 12.94 -7.77
N SER A 711 -47.44 12.98 -7.09
CA SER A 711 -46.77 14.25 -6.76
C SER A 711 -46.00 14.79 -7.96
N SER A 712 -46.30 16.00 -8.42
CA SER A 712 -45.45 16.76 -9.34
C SER A 712 -44.36 17.49 -8.54
N MET A 713 -43.09 17.25 -8.84
CA MET A 713 -42.01 18.09 -8.33
C MET A 713 -41.71 19.19 -9.34
N THR A 714 -41.89 20.46 -8.95
CA THR A 714 -41.45 21.62 -9.72
C THR A 714 -40.13 22.08 -9.12
N THR A 715 -39.00 21.88 -9.82
CA THR A 715 -37.74 22.52 -9.43
C THR A 715 -37.45 23.68 -10.39
N THR A 716 -37.38 24.88 -9.82
CA THR A 716 -36.88 26.08 -10.49
C THR A 716 -35.37 25.91 -10.68
N THR A 717 -34.91 25.94 -11.93
CA THR A 717 -33.49 25.99 -12.27
C THR A 717 -32.92 27.32 -11.76
N GLY A 718 -31.96 27.27 -10.85
CA GLY A 718 -31.07 28.40 -10.58
C GLY A 718 -29.84 28.26 -11.47
N THR A 719 -29.70 29.12 -12.49
CA THR A 719 -28.44 29.26 -13.24
C THR A 719 -27.73 30.54 -12.78
N PRO A 720 -26.38 30.51 -12.67
CA PRO A 720 -25.55 31.71 -12.56
C PRO A 720 -25.91 32.76 -13.63
N ALA A 721 -25.70 34.02 -13.26
CA ALA A 721 -26.01 35.18 -14.10
C ALA A 721 -25.36 35.11 -15.49
N GLY A 722 -26.16 35.41 -16.52
CA GLY A 722 -25.68 36.08 -17.73
C GLY A 722 -25.51 35.24 -18.99
N THR A 723 -26.59 34.69 -19.56
CA THR A 723 -26.76 34.57 -21.02
C THR A 723 -28.25 34.53 -21.38
N THR A 724 -28.71 35.43 -22.24
CA THR A 724 -30.06 35.44 -22.81
C THR A 724 -30.17 34.38 -23.92
N GLY A 725 -30.84 33.25 -23.62
CA GLY A 725 -31.18 32.22 -24.60
C GLY A 725 -32.37 31.41 -24.09
N THR A 726 -33.42 31.30 -24.90
CA THR A 726 -34.74 30.74 -24.57
C THR A 726 -34.76 29.20 -24.58
N ASP A 727 -35.31 28.59 -23.52
CA ASP A 727 -35.44 27.14 -23.33
C ASP A 727 -36.37 26.46 -24.36
N GLY A 728 -35.94 25.32 -24.91
CA GLY A 728 -36.79 24.39 -25.68
C GLY A 728 -37.04 23.11 -24.89
N GLN A 729 -38.30 22.68 -24.76
CA GLN A 729 -38.68 21.41 -24.12
C GLN A 729 -39.29 20.45 -25.15
N ILE A 730 -38.83 19.18 -25.13
CA ILE A 730 -39.47 18.06 -25.83
C ILE A 730 -40.04 17.13 -24.76
N THR A 731 -41.34 16.84 -24.84
CA THR A 731 -42.02 15.94 -23.89
C THR A 731 -42.52 14.71 -24.63
N LEU A 732 -42.14 13.53 -24.14
CA LEU A 732 -42.60 12.23 -24.65
C LEU A 732 -43.63 11.66 -23.69
N PHE A 733 -44.81 11.30 -24.21
CA PHE A 733 -45.87 10.64 -23.47
C PHE A 733 -46.01 9.20 -23.96
N LEU A 734 -45.91 8.25 -23.03
CA LEU A 734 -46.37 6.88 -23.27
C LEU A 734 -47.73 6.72 -22.60
N ASP A 735 -48.78 6.53 -23.41
CA ASP A 735 -50.07 6.10 -22.89
C ASP A 735 -50.07 4.56 -22.80
N THR A 736 -49.93 4.07 -21.58
CA THR A 736 -49.86 2.63 -21.29
C THR A 736 -51.18 1.90 -21.51
N SER A 737 -52.31 2.62 -21.59
CA SER A 737 -53.62 2.03 -21.86
C SER A 737 -53.88 1.81 -23.35
N THR A 738 -53.30 2.66 -24.22
CA THR A 738 -53.49 2.59 -25.68
C THR A 738 -52.27 2.11 -26.45
N ARG A 739 -51.12 1.93 -25.77
CA ARG A 739 -49.82 1.56 -26.36
C ARG A 739 -49.37 2.51 -27.48
N LYS A 740 -49.68 3.79 -27.35
CA LYS A 740 -49.24 4.82 -28.30
C LYS A 740 -48.18 5.73 -27.66
N LEU A 741 -47.18 6.07 -28.45
CA LEU A 741 -46.21 7.11 -28.15
C LEU A 741 -46.74 8.43 -28.75
N ALA A 742 -46.91 9.45 -27.92
CA ALA A 742 -47.21 10.81 -28.35
C ALA A 742 -46.02 11.72 -28.04
N VAL A 743 -45.65 12.58 -28.99
CA VAL A 743 -44.56 13.55 -28.86
C VAL A 743 -45.16 14.94 -28.92
N GLU A 744 -45.02 15.73 -27.86
CA GLU A 744 -45.32 17.16 -27.90
C GLU A 744 -44.01 17.93 -27.96
N ASN A 745 -43.85 18.68 -29.05
CA ASN A 745 -42.71 19.56 -29.25
C ASN A 745 -43.20 21.02 -29.17
N ARG A 746 -42.80 21.75 -28.11
CA ARG A 746 -43.04 23.20 -28.01
C ARG A 746 -41.75 23.94 -28.30
N LEU A 747 -41.40 24.01 -29.58
CA LEU A 747 -40.40 24.95 -30.06
C LEU A 747 -41.05 26.31 -30.31
N GLY A 748 -40.59 27.32 -29.58
CA GLY A 748 -40.67 28.71 -30.05
C GLY A 748 -39.97 28.81 -31.41
N SER A 749 -40.61 29.50 -32.34
CA SER A 749 -40.37 29.47 -33.79
C SER A 749 -38.91 29.44 -34.27
N ALA A 750 -38.75 28.66 -35.36
CA ALA A 750 -37.70 28.70 -36.38
C ALA A 750 -36.44 27.86 -36.11
N ILE A 751 -36.57 26.54 -36.29
CA ILE A 751 -35.86 25.70 -37.29
C ILE A 751 -36.48 24.29 -37.19
N PHE A 752 -37.03 23.78 -38.30
CA PHE A 752 -37.69 22.48 -38.34
C PHE A 752 -36.64 21.36 -38.33
N ALA A 753 -36.43 20.71 -37.18
CA ALA A 753 -35.81 19.39 -37.16
C ALA A 753 -36.90 18.34 -37.40
N ASN A 754 -36.87 17.67 -38.55
CA ASN A 754 -37.72 16.50 -38.79
C ASN A 754 -37.22 15.37 -37.88
N LEU A 755 -38.03 14.98 -36.89
CA LEU A 755 -37.79 13.79 -36.08
C LEU A 755 -38.47 12.61 -36.78
N GLU A 756 -37.68 11.73 -37.41
CA GLU A 756 -38.16 10.41 -37.84
C GLU A 756 -37.95 9.40 -36.71
N VAL A 757 -39.02 8.73 -36.30
CA VAL A 757 -39.00 7.63 -35.34
C VAL A 757 -39.41 6.37 -36.10
N SER A 758 -38.47 5.45 -36.35
CA SER A 758 -38.78 4.10 -36.83
C SER A 758 -38.84 3.14 -35.65
N ILE A 759 -39.94 2.41 -35.52
CA ILE A 759 -40.08 1.31 -34.56
C ILE A 759 -39.92 0.01 -35.37
N ASP A 760 -38.90 -0.78 -35.06
CA ASP A 760 -38.77 -2.15 -35.56
C ASP A 760 -39.45 -3.09 -34.57
N GLU A 761 -40.33 -3.97 -35.04
CA GLU A 761 -41.10 -4.94 -34.22
C GLU A 761 -40.43 -6.33 -34.19
N SER A 762 -39.10 -6.39 -34.18
CA SER A 762 -38.34 -7.64 -33.99
C SER A 762 -37.97 -7.90 -32.53
#